data_AF-A0A7Y5U528-F1
#
_entry.id   AF-A0A7Y5U528-F1
#
_cell.length_a   1.000
_cell.length_b   1.000
_cell.length_c   1.000
_cell.angle_alpha   90.00
_cell.angle_beta   90.00
_cell.angle_gamma   90.00
#
_symmetry.space_group_name_H-M   'P 1'
#
loop_
_entity.id
_entity.type
_entity.pdbx_description
1 polymer ?
#
loop_
_entity_poly.entity_id
_entity_poly.type
_entity_poly.pdbx_seq_one_letter_code
_entity_poly.pdbx_strand_id
1 'polypeptide(L)'
;MKQKYVRVVLCALGVLLVAATALHAQTPIGTVSLTAGWATFGQAVPPGVAPAALNVGALATQTDVKSRWADGSIKFALVTVNAPSSGAYAITPAAAPGGVFTPALPTASVTLTIGGVAYLATLPSTPSADLWMSGPLAYEARSVIAPAAGATAHPFLRVNFDTRVYADGKGRVDVSIENVLDKTGATTVTYDVTISVNGATVFAKAAVQHYYLTRWRKVFPIGTTVFSSIAPDLAPFNVAKVLPKYLSLVANQVSTPAGASFDILQSGALEANMPAHGGRAELAPYPDWTARYLVHRDYTQRSYVLANGDLSGSWPVHVREAENTSGRGVGAERYPSLDQRPTLWFDERASAGYDYIKGGPMPIREYGSLIPGPGQSPLIPDNAHQPSIAYVPYLLTGDRYYAEEMAFWANYGMLRTYPGDGVRGGDGILAYNEVRGIGWALRNLAEAAALYPDGPVKTYLAAKTTSNLQWLDAFANAQNPVTNPFKVLWIGKRPDGDQYISMWEQNYVAYAIDRALKLGFTAGQAHRDAIAKFQLRLFTSDPIYPKAEGAPYLVAVGTPPAATVYYDSYSTFGFFGSMAQVWTGTSGQHRDFAGYYGPEARLNLMMGVEAGWSGAQAAYDYLWPFIGVNAFWGPLPDLAQRAGWAIDFYPGSGTSTSPPPPPPPPPPPPPPPPPP
;
A
#
# COMPACT_ATOMS: atom_id res chain seq x y z
N MET A 1 0.12 28.96 -70.40
CA MET A 1 -0.89 28.23 -69.59
C MET A 1 -0.37 26.92 -68.93
N LYS A 2 0.95 26.70 -68.78
CA LYS A 2 1.51 25.45 -68.21
C LYS A 2 2.35 25.59 -66.93
N GLN A 3 2.50 26.79 -66.37
CA GLN A 3 3.35 27.02 -65.17
C GLN A 3 2.57 27.24 -63.85
N LYS A 4 1.24 27.39 -63.88
CA LYS A 4 0.43 27.62 -62.66
C LYS A 4 -0.11 26.35 -61.98
N TYR A 5 -0.10 25.20 -62.66
CA TYR A 5 -0.62 23.94 -62.09
C TYR A 5 0.41 23.13 -61.29
N VAL A 6 1.72 23.37 -61.49
CA VAL A 6 2.78 22.60 -60.80
C VAL A 6 2.99 23.07 -59.35
N ARG A 7 2.73 24.35 -59.04
CA ARG A 7 2.90 24.89 -57.68
C ARG A 7 1.79 24.50 -56.69
N VAL A 8 0.57 24.26 -57.18
CA VAL A 8 -0.56 23.86 -56.29
C VAL A 8 -0.45 22.38 -55.91
N VAL A 9 0.05 21.51 -56.81
CA VAL A 9 0.25 20.09 -56.52
C VAL A 9 1.44 19.85 -55.58
N LEU A 10 2.51 20.65 -55.67
CA LEU A 10 3.66 20.56 -54.76
C LEU A 10 3.36 21.08 -53.34
N CYS A 11 2.50 22.09 -53.18
CA CYS A 11 2.02 22.50 -51.85
C CYS A 11 1.06 21.48 -51.24
N ALA A 12 0.20 20.82 -52.04
CA ALA A 12 -0.68 19.76 -51.55
C ALA A 12 0.10 18.49 -51.15
N LEU A 13 1.12 18.09 -51.93
CA LEU A 13 2.02 17.00 -51.54
C LEU A 13 2.90 17.38 -50.33
N GLY A 14 3.35 18.63 -50.23
CA GLY A 14 4.09 19.12 -49.06
C GLY A 14 3.26 19.11 -47.78
N VAL A 15 1.98 19.46 -47.84
CA VAL A 15 1.06 19.40 -46.69
C VAL A 15 0.66 17.96 -46.35
N LEU A 16 0.53 17.07 -47.33
CA LEU A 16 0.33 15.63 -47.09
C LEU A 16 1.59 14.92 -46.56
N LEU A 17 2.79 15.36 -46.94
CA LEU A 17 4.05 14.84 -46.37
C LEU A 17 4.39 15.43 -45.00
N VAL A 18 3.93 16.64 -44.67
CA VAL A 18 4.06 17.24 -43.33
C VAL A 18 2.95 16.75 -42.39
N ALA A 19 1.81 16.26 -42.89
CA ALA A 19 0.87 15.47 -42.11
C ALA A 19 1.33 14.01 -41.90
N ALA A 20 2.28 13.53 -42.70
CA ALA A 20 2.90 12.20 -42.58
C ALA A 20 4.23 12.22 -41.80
N THR A 21 4.65 13.34 -41.24
CA THR A 21 5.79 13.35 -40.31
C THR A 21 5.37 12.71 -38.98
N ALA A 22 5.86 11.48 -38.81
CA ALA A 22 5.86 10.69 -37.58
C ALA A 22 4.51 10.07 -37.14
N LEU A 23 3.94 9.21 -37.97
CA LEU A 23 3.58 7.86 -37.47
C LEU A 23 4.90 7.13 -37.15
N HIS A 24 5.69 7.64 -36.20
CA HIS A 24 6.54 6.72 -35.45
C HIS A 24 5.53 5.76 -34.84
N ALA A 25 5.67 4.46 -35.11
CA ALA A 25 4.94 3.44 -34.36
C ALA A 25 5.25 3.71 -32.89
N GLN A 26 4.33 4.38 -32.20
CA GLN A 26 4.50 4.71 -30.80
C GLN A 26 4.63 3.37 -30.10
N THR A 27 5.80 3.11 -29.50
CA THR A 27 6.05 1.85 -28.82
C THR A 27 4.97 1.69 -27.74
N PRO A 28 4.15 0.62 -27.81
CA PRO A 28 3.14 0.40 -26.79
C PRO A 28 3.79 0.35 -25.42
N ILE A 29 3.22 1.09 -24.47
CA ILE A 29 3.62 1.06 -23.07
C ILE A 29 3.22 -0.29 -22.46
N GLY A 30 2.01 -0.75 -22.82
CA GLY A 30 1.42 -2.02 -22.40
C GLY A 30 0.06 -2.21 -23.08
N THR A 31 -0.76 -3.12 -22.55
CA THR A 31 -2.13 -3.35 -23.03
C THR A 31 -3.16 -3.30 -21.90
N VAL A 32 -4.43 -3.11 -22.25
CA VAL A 32 -5.55 -3.27 -21.31
C VAL A 32 -6.64 -4.09 -21.97
N SER A 33 -7.13 -5.12 -21.27
CA SER A 33 -8.27 -5.90 -21.69
C SER A 33 -9.54 -5.34 -21.07
N LEU A 34 -10.51 -5.01 -21.92
CA LEU A 34 -11.78 -4.37 -21.57
C LEU A 34 -12.94 -5.20 -22.09
N THR A 35 -14.09 -5.14 -21.40
CA THR A 35 -15.39 -5.55 -21.95
C THR A 35 -16.11 -4.33 -22.54
N ALA A 36 -17.27 -4.52 -23.17
CA ALA A 36 -18.07 -3.38 -23.61
C ALA A 36 -18.49 -2.48 -22.42
N GLY A 37 -18.48 -1.17 -22.60
CA GLY A 37 -18.91 -0.16 -21.61
C GLY A 37 -17.83 0.85 -21.22
N TRP A 38 -18.17 1.72 -20.25
CA TRP A 38 -17.26 2.73 -19.74
C TRP A 38 -16.19 2.12 -18.84
N ALA A 39 -14.93 2.43 -19.11
CA ALA A 39 -13.79 2.05 -18.30
C ALA A 39 -13.11 3.31 -17.75
N THR A 40 -12.75 3.30 -16.48
CA THR A 40 -11.78 4.24 -15.91
C THR A 40 -10.89 3.45 -14.97
N PHE A 41 -9.58 3.50 -15.23
CA PHE A 41 -8.60 2.68 -14.54
C PHE A 41 -7.30 3.46 -14.29
N GLY A 42 -6.54 3.01 -13.30
CA GLY A 42 -5.20 3.55 -13.06
C GLY A 42 -4.19 2.92 -14.01
N GLN A 43 -3.23 3.72 -14.48
CA GLN A 43 -2.12 3.28 -15.31
C GLN A 43 -0.81 3.86 -14.79
N ALA A 44 0.10 2.99 -14.36
CA ALA A 44 1.48 3.38 -14.09
C ALA A 44 2.28 3.42 -15.39
N VAL A 45 3.19 4.39 -15.51
CA VAL A 45 3.98 4.61 -16.72
C VAL A 45 5.47 4.68 -16.34
N PRO A 46 6.35 3.94 -17.04
CA PRO A 46 7.79 4.04 -16.79
C PRO A 46 8.33 5.45 -17.06
N PRO A 47 9.40 5.87 -16.36
CA PRO A 47 9.99 7.19 -16.53
C PRO A 47 10.44 7.42 -17.98
N GLY A 48 10.24 8.65 -18.47
CA GLY A 48 10.60 9.08 -19.83
C GLY A 48 9.65 8.65 -20.94
N VAL A 49 8.64 7.81 -20.67
CA VAL A 49 7.83 7.19 -21.75
C VAL A 49 6.69 8.08 -22.25
N ALA A 50 5.90 8.68 -21.36
CA ALA A 50 4.77 9.53 -21.75
C ALA A 50 4.80 10.86 -20.97
N PRO A 51 5.12 12.00 -21.63
CA PRO A 51 5.19 13.29 -20.93
C PRO A 51 3.81 13.92 -20.68
N ALA A 52 2.82 13.68 -21.54
CA ALA A 52 1.59 14.48 -21.56
C ALA A 52 0.33 13.67 -21.27
N ALA A 53 0.01 12.65 -22.08
CA ALA A 53 -1.16 11.81 -21.91
C ALA A 53 -0.95 10.40 -22.48
N LEU A 54 -2.00 9.59 -22.43
CA LEU A 54 -2.07 8.23 -22.95
C LEU A 54 -3.23 8.10 -23.95
N ASN A 55 -3.09 7.18 -24.89
CA ASN A 55 -4.15 6.77 -25.81
C ASN A 55 -4.34 5.25 -25.78
N VAL A 56 -5.60 4.79 -25.85
CA VAL A 56 -5.98 3.37 -25.77
C VAL A 56 -6.51 2.91 -27.13
N GLY A 57 -5.65 2.23 -27.91
CA GLY A 57 -5.98 1.78 -29.26
C GLY A 57 -6.48 2.94 -30.13
N ALA A 58 -7.63 2.73 -30.78
CA ALA A 58 -8.33 3.77 -31.55
C ALA A 58 -9.49 4.42 -30.78
N LEU A 59 -9.61 4.16 -29.47
CA LEU A 59 -10.69 4.71 -28.65
C LEU A 59 -10.43 6.18 -28.32
N ALA A 60 -11.50 6.98 -28.28
CA ALA A 60 -11.42 8.29 -27.64
C ALA A 60 -10.97 8.09 -26.19
N THR A 61 -9.88 8.76 -25.81
CA THR A 61 -9.21 8.56 -24.54
C THR A 61 -9.06 9.88 -23.79
N GLN A 62 -9.40 9.87 -22.50
CA GLN A 62 -9.07 10.92 -21.55
C GLN A 62 -8.00 10.41 -20.59
N THR A 63 -7.02 11.27 -20.27
CA THR A 63 -5.97 10.97 -19.29
C THR A 63 -5.94 12.07 -18.22
N ASP A 64 -6.16 11.71 -16.96
CA ASP A 64 -6.03 12.59 -15.80
C ASP A 64 -4.75 12.22 -15.04
N VAL A 65 -3.68 12.99 -15.26
CA VAL A 65 -2.37 12.73 -14.62
C VAL A 65 -2.46 13.02 -13.12
N LYS A 66 -2.10 12.03 -12.30
CA LYS A 66 -2.11 12.15 -10.83
C LYS A 66 -0.74 12.42 -10.27
N SER A 67 0.27 11.75 -10.78
CA SER A 67 1.65 11.98 -10.34
C SER A 67 2.63 11.92 -11.48
N ARG A 68 3.72 12.67 -11.33
CA ARG A 68 4.83 12.70 -12.28
C ARG A 68 6.13 12.16 -11.68
N TRP A 69 7.01 11.71 -12.56
CA TRP A 69 8.41 11.47 -12.28
C TRP A 69 9.18 12.81 -12.24
N ALA A 70 10.42 12.77 -11.75
CA ALA A 70 11.28 13.96 -11.66
C ALA A 70 11.62 14.55 -13.05
N ASP A 71 11.61 13.73 -14.11
CA ASP A 71 11.78 14.17 -15.51
C ASP A 71 10.52 14.81 -16.11
N GLY A 72 9.44 14.94 -15.33
CA GLY A 72 8.16 15.49 -15.74
C GLY A 72 7.24 14.49 -16.47
N SER A 73 7.71 13.28 -16.79
CA SER A 73 6.87 12.25 -17.39
C SER A 73 5.80 11.72 -16.42
N ILE A 74 4.73 11.15 -16.96
CA ILE A 74 3.66 10.55 -16.17
C ILE A 74 4.25 9.40 -15.35
N LYS A 75 3.98 9.40 -14.04
CA LYS A 75 4.22 8.25 -13.15
C LYS A 75 2.96 7.42 -13.00
N PHE A 76 1.83 8.10 -12.73
CA PHE A 76 0.53 7.46 -12.61
C PHE A 76 -0.57 8.41 -13.12
N ALA A 77 -1.52 7.86 -13.87
CA ALA A 77 -2.68 8.58 -14.38
C ALA A 77 -3.94 7.71 -14.32
N LEU A 78 -5.10 8.37 -14.27
CA LEU A 78 -6.37 7.73 -14.60
C LEU A 78 -6.58 7.82 -16.10
N VAL A 79 -7.04 6.74 -16.71
CA VAL A 79 -7.35 6.66 -18.12
C VAL A 79 -8.81 6.28 -18.29
N THR A 80 -9.56 7.06 -19.06
CA THR A 80 -10.98 6.84 -19.32
C THR A 80 -11.26 6.64 -20.81
N VAL A 81 -12.04 5.61 -21.11
CA VAL A 81 -12.53 5.26 -22.45
C VAL A 81 -13.93 4.67 -22.37
N ASN A 82 -14.64 4.63 -23.51
CA ASN A 82 -15.83 3.80 -23.68
C ASN A 82 -15.52 2.73 -24.74
N ALA A 83 -15.46 1.47 -24.33
CA ALA A 83 -15.17 0.36 -25.22
C ALA A 83 -16.46 -0.15 -25.89
N PRO A 84 -16.56 -0.19 -27.23
CA PRO A 84 -17.76 -0.66 -27.92
C PRO A 84 -17.94 -2.18 -27.84
N SER A 85 -16.84 -2.92 -27.66
CA SER A 85 -16.81 -4.37 -27.59
C SER A 85 -15.65 -4.85 -26.72
N SER A 86 -15.73 -6.11 -26.28
CA SER A 86 -14.63 -6.74 -25.56
C SER A 86 -13.38 -6.87 -26.43
N GLY A 87 -12.20 -6.61 -25.87
CA GLY A 87 -10.94 -6.69 -26.60
C GLY A 87 -9.73 -6.26 -25.77
N ALA A 88 -8.53 -6.54 -26.28
CA ALA A 88 -7.28 -6.03 -25.76
C ALA A 88 -6.84 -4.82 -26.57
N TYR A 89 -6.55 -3.71 -25.90
CA TYR A 89 -6.22 -2.43 -26.50
C TYR A 89 -4.80 -2.01 -26.09
N ALA A 90 -3.97 -1.63 -27.06
CA ALA A 90 -2.63 -1.11 -26.79
C ALA A 90 -2.70 0.28 -26.16
N ILE A 91 -1.87 0.52 -25.15
CA ILE A 91 -1.70 1.84 -24.53
C ILE A 91 -0.45 2.48 -25.09
N THR A 92 -0.57 3.70 -25.60
CA THR A 92 0.53 4.45 -26.25
C THR A 92 0.64 5.85 -25.67
N PRO A 93 1.81 6.49 -25.68
CA PRO A 93 1.95 7.90 -25.32
C PRO A 93 1.12 8.79 -26.26
N ALA A 94 0.52 9.86 -25.77
CA ALA A 94 -0.27 10.77 -26.58
C ALA A 94 -0.01 12.24 -26.21
N ALA A 95 -0.40 13.15 -27.09
CA ALA A 95 -0.55 14.55 -26.75
C ALA A 95 -1.71 14.72 -25.75
N ALA A 96 -1.61 15.73 -24.88
CA ALA A 96 -2.67 16.01 -23.91
C ALA A 96 -4.00 16.27 -24.65
N PRO A 97 -5.07 15.50 -24.37
CA PRO A 97 -6.37 15.78 -24.95
C PRO A 97 -6.90 17.11 -24.42
N GLY A 98 -7.49 17.91 -25.30
CA GLY A 98 -8.18 19.15 -24.92
C GLY A 98 -9.67 18.94 -24.72
N GLY A 99 -10.30 19.84 -23.97
CA GLY A 99 -11.75 19.91 -23.82
C GLY A 99 -12.26 19.48 -22.46
N VAL A 100 -13.44 19.98 -22.11
CA VAL A 100 -14.23 19.63 -20.94
C VAL A 100 -15.70 19.67 -21.34
N PHE A 101 -16.56 19.02 -20.58
CA PHE A 101 -18.01 19.14 -20.74
C PHE A 101 -18.64 19.57 -19.41
N THR A 102 -19.84 20.15 -19.50
CA THR A 102 -20.64 20.44 -18.32
C THR A 102 -21.37 19.16 -17.90
N PRO A 103 -21.09 18.56 -16.73
CA PRO A 103 -21.71 17.32 -16.33
C PRO A 103 -23.18 17.53 -15.95
N ALA A 104 -24.04 16.64 -16.42
CA ALA A 104 -25.40 16.52 -15.90
C ALA A 104 -25.36 15.67 -14.63
N LEU A 105 -25.32 16.33 -13.46
CA LEU A 105 -25.26 15.63 -12.18
C LEU A 105 -26.58 14.88 -11.88
N PRO A 106 -26.52 13.67 -11.31
CA PRO A 106 -27.71 13.01 -10.79
C PRO A 106 -28.23 13.74 -9.55
N THR A 107 -29.45 13.43 -9.12
CA THR A 107 -29.84 13.76 -7.74
C THR A 107 -29.36 12.64 -6.83
N ALA A 108 -28.77 12.99 -5.68
CA ALA A 108 -28.40 12.03 -4.67
C ALA A 108 -28.58 12.62 -3.27
N SER A 109 -28.98 11.78 -2.32
CA SER A 109 -29.12 12.19 -0.93
C SER A 109 -28.85 11.05 0.03
N VAL A 110 -28.46 11.43 1.25
CA VAL A 110 -28.28 10.53 2.39
C VAL A 110 -29.11 11.07 3.54
N THR A 111 -29.99 10.21 4.06
CA THR A 111 -30.73 10.49 5.29
C THR A 111 -30.18 9.62 6.40
N LEU A 112 -29.70 10.26 7.47
CA LEU A 112 -29.30 9.62 8.72
C LEU A 112 -30.35 9.90 9.79
N THR A 113 -31.10 8.87 10.19
CA THR A 113 -32.09 8.99 11.26
C THR A 113 -31.41 8.69 12.59
N ILE A 114 -31.12 9.74 13.36
CA ILE A 114 -30.43 9.68 14.65
C ILE A 114 -31.46 10.00 15.74
N GLY A 115 -31.77 9.04 16.61
CA GLY A 115 -32.75 9.24 17.69
C GLY A 115 -34.14 9.68 17.19
N GLY A 116 -34.56 9.19 16.02
CA GLY A 116 -35.82 9.57 15.37
C GLY A 116 -35.78 10.88 14.58
N VAL A 117 -34.67 11.63 14.60
CA VAL A 117 -34.49 12.87 13.85
C VAL A 117 -33.76 12.60 12.54
N ALA A 118 -34.32 13.04 11.42
CA ALA A 118 -33.70 12.91 10.10
C ALA A 118 -32.68 14.02 9.84
N TYR A 119 -31.42 13.64 9.66
CA TYR A 119 -30.34 14.51 9.18
C TYR A 119 -30.10 14.21 7.70
N LEU A 120 -30.33 15.20 6.85
CA LEU A 120 -30.26 15.07 5.39
C LEU A 120 -28.97 15.72 4.86
N ALA A 121 -28.21 14.98 4.05
CA ALA A 121 -27.20 15.52 3.16
C ALA A 121 -27.64 15.32 1.71
N THR A 122 -27.58 16.38 0.90
CA THR A 122 -27.99 16.35 -0.52
C THR A 122 -26.81 16.74 -1.39
N LEU A 123 -26.56 15.97 -2.45
CA LEU A 123 -25.61 16.34 -3.49
C LEU A 123 -26.06 17.65 -4.15
N PRO A 124 -25.24 18.72 -4.12
CA PRO A 124 -25.58 19.96 -4.81
C PRO A 124 -25.77 19.75 -6.31
N SER A 125 -26.72 20.45 -6.91
CA SER A 125 -26.96 20.43 -8.36
C SER A 125 -25.88 21.16 -9.16
N THR A 126 -25.07 21.99 -8.51
CA THR A 126 -23.92 22.68 -9.11
C THR A 126 -22.68 21.78 -9.06
N PRO A 127 -21.96 21.60 -10.18
CA PRO A 127 -20.65 20.94 -10.20
C PRO A 127 -19.69 21.52 -9.16
N SER A 128 -19.04 20.63 -8.42
CA SER A 128 -18.03 21.00 -7.42
C SER A 128 -16.72 21.41 -8.10
N ALA A 129 -16.01 22.35 -7.49
CA ALA A 129 -14.67 22.75 -7.89
C ALA A 129 -13.57 21.80 -7.35
N ASP A 130 -13.89 20.90 -6.41
CA ASP A 130 -12.97 19.89 -5.88
C ASP A 130 -12.86 18.70 -6.85
N LEU A 131 -12.21 18.97 -7.99
CA LEU A 131 -12.07 18.07 -9.12
C LEU A 131 -11.08 16.93 -8.84
N TRP A 132 -11.53 15.71 -9.11
CA TRP A 132 -10.68 14.54 -9.27
C TRP A 132 -10.39 14.25 -10.74
N MET A 133 -11.37 14.41 -11.63
CA MET A 133 -11.16 14.22 -13.08
C MET A 133 -11.82 15.36 -13.84
N SER A 134 -11.16 15.82 -14.90
CA SER A 134 -11.69 16.89 -15.74
C SER A 134 -11.16 16.75 -17.17
N GLY A 135 -12.04 16.37 -18.09
CA GLY A 135 -11.70 16.28 -19.50
C GLY A 135 -12.92 16.04 -20.39
N PRO A 136 -12.70 15.69 -21.67
CA PRO A 136 -13.76 15.61 -22.67
C PRO A 136 -14.67 14.39 -22.53
N LEU A 137 -14.28 13.36 -21.78
CA LEU A 137 -15.02 12.11 -21.63
C LEU A 137 -15.57 11.88 -20.22
N ALA A 138 -14.90 12.39 -19.20
CA ALA A 138 -15.26 12.20 -17.80
C ALA A 138 -15.00 13.43 -16.95
N TYR A 139 -15.91 13.63 -16.02
CA TYR A 139 -15.82 14.53 -14.90
C TYR A 139 -15.92 13.70 -13.62
N GLU A 140 -15.12 14.00 -12.61
CA GLU A 140 -15.33 13.49 -11.25
C GLU A 140 -14.95 14.57 -10.26
N ALA A 141 -15.82 14.83 -9.29
CA ALA A 141 -15.55 15.81 -8.24
C ALA A 141 -16.23 15.41 -6.93
N ARG A 142 -15.73 15.98 -5.83
CA ARG A 142 -16.27 15.75 -4.49
C ARG A 142 -17.13 16.91 -4.01
N SER A 143 -18.27 16.57 -3.41
CA SER A 143 -19.04 17.48 -2.57
C SER A 143 -19.05 16.96 -1.13
N VAL A 144 -18.57 17.77 -0.18
CA VAL A 144 -18.54 17.43 1.26
C VAL A 144 -19.68 18.17 1.96
N ILE A 145 -20.60 17.43 2.57
CA ILE A 145 -21.82 17.97 3.16
C ILE A 145 -21.94 17.47 4.61
N ALA A 146 -22.10 18.40 5.57
CA ALA A 146 -22.55 18.04 6.90
C ALA A 146 -24.07 17.76 6.84
N PRO A 147 -24.54 16.54 7.18
CA PRO A 147 -25.96 16.24 7.12
C PRO A 147 -26.71 17.09 8.15
N ALA A 148 -27.89 17.62 7.83
CA ALA A 148 -28.57 18.62 8.65
C ALA A 148 -30.03 18.25 8.95
N ALA A 149 -30.48 18.56 10.16
CA ALA A 149 -31.89 18.54 10.56
C ALA A 149 -32.45 19.96 10.44
N GLY A 150 -33.16 20.24 9.34
CA GLY A 150 -33.54 21.61 8.98
C GLY A 150 -32.30 22.47 8.72
N ALA A 151 -32.17 23.60 9.43
CA ALA A 151 -31.00 24.47 9.33
C ALA A 151 -29.81 24.04 10.21
N THR A 152 -29.97 23.00 11.03
CA THR A 152 -28.97 22.59 12.02
C THR A 152 -28.13 21.44 11.47
N ALA A 153 -26.88 21.73 11.08
CA ALA A 153 -25.92 20.71 10.66
C ALA A 153 -25.51 19.80 11.83
N HIS A 154 -25.29 18.52 11.54
CA HIS A 154 -24.72 17.58 12.50
C HIS A 154 -23.29 18.04 12.87
N PRO A 155 -22.91 18.03 14.17
CA PRO A 155 -21.70 18.69 14.61
C PRO A 155 -20.39 18.10 14.08
N PHE A 156 -20.34 16.81 13.71
CA PHE A 156 -19.09 16.14 13.33
C PHE A 156 -19.21 15.03 12.27
N LEU A 157 -20.42 14.72 11.80
CA LEU A 157 -20.59 13.74 10.72
C LEU A 157 -20.48 14.47 9.38
N ARG A 158 -19.91 13.80 8.39
CA ARG A 158 -19.86 14.31 7.01
C ARG A 158 -20.25 13.24 6.03
N VAL A 159 -20.87 13.68 4.94
CA VAL A 159 -21.17 12.86 3.77
C VAL A 159 -20.37 13.44 2.60
N ASN A 160 -19.52 12.60 2.01
CA ASN A 160 -18.81 12.92 0.78
C ASN A 160 -19.55 12.27 -0.38
N PHE A 161 -19.89 13.06 -1.40
CA PHE A 161 -20.35 12.59 -2.69
C PHE A 161 -19.23 12.75 -3.71
N ASP A 162 -18.51 11.67 -4.00
CA ASP A 162 -17.57 11.61 -5.12
C ASP A 162 -18.38 11.19 -6.37
N THR A 163 -18.70 12.16 -7.22
CA THR A 163 -19.63 11.97 -8.34
C THR A 163 -18.88 11.96 -9.66
N ARG A 164 -18.86 10.81 -10.33
CA ARG A 164 -18.29 10.65 -11.68
C ARG A 164 -19.40 10.63 -12.71
N VAL A 165 -19.30 11.49 -13.72
CA VAL A 165 -20.20 11.55 -14.87
C VAL A 165 -19.36 11.42 -16.14
N TYR A 166 -19.85 10.63 -17.10
CA TYR A 166 -19.27 10.50 -18.43
C TYR A 166 -19.99 11.42 -19.42
N ALA A 167 -19.38 11.67 -20.58
CA ALA A 167 -19.90 12.59 -21.59
C ALA A 167 -21.29 12.20 -22.13
N ASP A 168 -21.73 10.95 -21.96
CA ASP A 168 -23.08 10.48 -22.33
C ASP A 168 -24.10 10.53 -21.17
N GLY A 169 -23.74 11.15 -20.03
CA GLY A 169 -24.58 11.29 -18.84
C GLY A 169 -24.63 10.05 -17.92
N LYS A 170 -23.97 8.95 -18.29
CA LYS A 170 -23.78 7.78 -17.42
C LYS A 170 -22.73 8.05 -16.35
N GLY A 171 -22.59 7.17 -15.37
CA GLY A 171 -21.55 7.32 -14.34
C GLY A 171 -21.87 6.62 -13.03
N ARG A 172 -21.34 7.18 -11.94
CA ARG A 172 -21.52 6.66 -10.57
C ARG A 172 -21.55 7.79 -9.53
N VAL A 173 -22.20 7.52 -8.41
CA VAL A 173 -22.07 8.28 -7.16
C VAL A 173 -21.43 7.37 -6.12
N ASP A 174 -20.25 7.72 -5.65
CA ASP A 174 -19.66 7.16 -4.43
C ASP A 174 -20.08 8.02 -3.25
N VAL A 175 -20.73 7.37 -2.28
CA VAL A 175 -21.17 7.98 -1.02
C VAL A 175 -20.29 7.43 0.09
N SER A 176 -19.49 8.30 0.70
CA SER A 176 -18.76 8.00 1.92
C SER A 176 -19.36 8.76 3.11
N ILE A 177 -19.54 8.09 4.24
CA ILE A 177 -19.96 8.72 5.49
C ILE A 177 -18.79 8.68 6.48
N GLU A 178 -18.43 9.82 7.04
CA GLU A 178 -17.27 9.99 7.90
C GLU A 178 -17.65 10.41 9.32
N ASN A 179 -17.02 9.76 10.31
CA ASN A 179 -17.01 10.16 11.72
C ASN A 179 -15.56 10.35 12.20
N VAL A 180 -14.83 11.29 11.58
CA VAL A 180 -13.36 11.34 11.64
C VAL A 180 -12.80 12.71 12.05
N LEU A 181 -13.67 13.66 12.41
CA LEU A 181 -13.24 15.01 12.76
C LEU A 181 -12.54 15.05 14.13
N ASP A 182 -11.34 15.64 14.19
CA ASP A 182 -10.70 16.00 15.45
C ASP A 182 -11.46 17.16 16.10
N LYS A 183 -12.47 16.82 16.89
CA LYS A 183 -13.41 17.78 17.46
C LYS A 183 -13.93 17.29 18.81
N THR A 184 -13.93 18.17 19.79
CA THR A 184 -14.55 17.91 21.10
C THR A 184 -16.03 17.55 20.92
N GLY A 185 -16.46 16.48 21.59
CA GLY A 185 -17.83 15.97 21.49
C GLY A 185 -18.10 15.08 20.28
N ALA A 186 -17.14 14.92 19.35
CA ALA A 186 -17.21 13.87 18.35
C ALA A 186 -17.16 12.50 19.04
N THR A 187 -18.11 11.64 18.67
CA THR A 187 -18.30 10.35 19.32
C THR A 187 -19.01 9.36 18.41
N THR A 188 -19.15 8.12 18.85
CA THR A 188 -19.90 7.08 18.14
C THR A 188 -21.38 7.44 18.05
N VAL A 189 -21.94 7.29 16.85
CA VAL A 189 -23.35 7.60 16.58
C VAL A 189 -24.06 6.35 16.08
N THR A 190 -25.26 6.09 16.59
CA THR A 190 -26.14 5.06 16.04
C THR A 190 -27.22 5.73 15.18
N TYR A 191 -27.40 5.25 13.95
CA TYR A 191 -28.43 5.75 13.04
C TYR A 191 -29.00 4.66 12.13
N ASP A 192 -30.19 4.91 11.60
CA ASP A 192 -30.65 4.26 10.38
C ASP A 192 -30.21 5.11 9.19
N VAL A 193 -29.70 4.48 8.14
CA VAL A 193 -29.27 5.18 6.91
C VAL A 193 -30.13 4.77 5.73
N THR A 194 -30.49 5.76 4.93
CA THR A 194 -31.06 5.59 3.60
C THR A 194 -30.28 6.43 2.61
N ILE A 195 -29.84 5.84 1.50
CA ILE A 195 -29.20 6.53 0.38
C ILE A 195 -30.14 6.44 -0.83
N SER A 196 -30.39 7.59 -1.45
CA SER A 196 -31.21 7.68 -2.65
C SER A 196 -30.42 8.29 -3.80
N VAL A 197 -30.59 7.74 -5.01
CA VAL A 197 -30.02 8.26 -6.26
C VAL A 197 -31.14 8.33 -7.30
N ASN A 198 -31.30 9.49 -7.94
CA ASN A 198 -32.38 9.77 -8.90
C ASN A 198 -33.78 9.42 -8.35
N GLY A 199 -34.00 9.71 -7.06
CA GLY A 199 -35.27 9.46 -6.36
C GLY A 199 -35.51 8.01 -5.92
N ALA A 200 -34.67 7.06 -6.32
CA ALA A 200 -34.76 5.67 -5.89
C ALA A 200 -33.86 5.39 -4.68
N THR A 201 -34.38 4.70 -3.66
CA THR A 201 -33.57 4.18 -2.56
C THR A 201 -32.66 3.07 -3.07
N VAL A 202 -31.34 3.29 -3.02
CA VAL A 202 -30.31 2.36 -3.51
C VAL A 202 -29.60 1.62 -2.38
N PHE A 203 -29.70 2.12 -1.15
CA PHE A 203 -29.19 1.45 0.04
C PHE A 203 -29.99 1.88 1.27
N ALA A 204 -30.28 0.92 2.15
CA ALA A 204 -30.85 1.20 3.45
C ALA A 204 -30.28 0.22 4.47
N LYS A 205 -29.98 0.69 5.67
CA LYS A 205 -29.53 -0.14 6.78
C LYS A 205 -29.93 0.48 8.11
N ALA A 206 -30.54 -0.33 8.98
CA ALA A 206 -30.94 0.10 10.31
C ALA A 206 -29.80 -0.11 11.34
N ALA A 207 -29.85 0.65 12.43
CA ALA A 207 -29.00 0.52 13.61
C ALA A 207 -27.49 0.44 13.29
N VAL A 208 -27.02 1.24 12.34
CA VAL A 208 -25.59 1.37 12.04
C VAL A 208 -24.93 2.06 13.22
N GLN A 209 -24.04 1.34 13.92
CA GLN A 209 -23.17 1.90 14.95
C GLN A 209 -21.91 2.45 14.28
N HIS A 210 -21.88 3.75 14.00
CA HIS A 210 -20.77 4.43 13.34
C HIS A 210 -19.74 4.92 14.35
N TYR A 211 -18.71 4.10 14.57
CA TYR A 211 -17.64 4.36 15.53
C TYR A 211 -16.83 5.62 15.19
N TYR A 212 -16.37 6.32 16.22
CA TYR A 212 -15.45 7.44 16.04
C TYR A 212 -14.13 6.97 15.35
N LEU A 213 -13.55 7.84 14.52
CA LEU A 213 -12.35 7.63 13.71
C LEU A 213 -12.50 6.60 12.58
N THR A 214 -13.74 6.27 12.20
CA THR A 214 -14.05 5.38 11.08
C THR A 214 -14.85 6.08 9.99
N ARG A 215 -14.82 5.50 8.79
CA ARG A 215 -15.67 5.87 7.66
C ARG A 215 -16.08 4.63 6.88
N TRP A 216 -17.14 4.72 6.10
CA TRP A 216 -17.52 3.65 5.19
C TRP A 216 -18.08 4.23 3.90
N ARG A 217 -18.06 3.43 2.82
CA ARG A 217 -18.57 3.86 1.52
C ARG A 217 -19.52 2.87 0.86
N LYS A 218 -20.31 3.37 -0.09
CA LYS A 218 -21.03 2.59 -1.10
C LYS A 218 -20.98 3.32 -2.43
N VAL A 219 -20.85 2.57 -3.53
CA VAL A 219 -20.78 3.10 -4.89
C VAL A 219 -21.99 2.64 -5.68
N PHE A 220 -22.70 3.58 -6.31
CA PHE A 220 -23.93 3.32 -7.05
C PHE A 220 -23.82 3.79 -8.50
N PRO A 221 -24.24 3.00 -9.49
CA PRO A 221 -24.33 3.45 -10.87
C PRO A 221 -25.39 4.54 -11.03
N ILE A 222 -25.19 5.44 -11.99
CA ILE A 222 -26.22 6.37 -12.46
C ILE A 222 -27.01 5.68 -13.57
N GLY A 223 -28.31 5.43 -13.36
CA GLY A 223 -29.17 4.79 -14.37
C GLY A 223 -28.66 3.41 -14.82
N THR A 224 -28.74 3.12 -16.12
CA THR A 224 -28.32 1.84 -16.72
C THR A 224 -26.84 1.81 -17.11
N THR A 225 -25.97 2.45 -16.33
CA THR A 225 -24.53 2.52 -16.63
C THR A 225 -23.91 1.13 -16.73
N VAL A 226 -23.28 0.83 -17.86
CA VAL A 226 -22.49 -0.39 -18.06
C VAL A 226 -21.02 -0.05 -17.84
N PHE A 227 -20.44 -0.59 -16.78
CA PHE A 227 -19.02 -0.50 -16.53
C PHE A 227 -18.28 -1.67 -17.18
N SER A 228 -17.21 -1.36 -17.89
CA SER A 228 -16.30 -2.37 -18.40
C SER A 228 -15.57 -3.07 -17.25
N SER A 229 -15.48 -4.39 -17.31
CA SER A 229 -14.43 -5.12 -16.58
C SER A 229 -13.07 -4.71 -17.12
N ILE A 230 -12.08 -4.61 -16.24
CA ILE A 230 -10.73 -4.15 -16.57
C ILE A 230 -9.74 -5.21 -16.11
N ALA A 231 -8.95 -5.74 -17.05
CA ALA A 231 -7.78 -6.57 -16.76
C ALA A 231 -6.53 -5.84 -17.29
N PRO A 232 -5.75 -5.19 -16.42
CA PRO A 232 -4.58 -4.41 -16.82
C PRO A 232 -3.39 -5.32 -17.14
N ASP A 233 -2.56 -4.90 -18.09
CA ASP A 233 -1.18 -5.36 -18.17
C ASP A 233 -0.38 -4.74 -17.02
N LEU A 234 0.29 -5.61 -16.24
CA LEU A 234 1.09 -5.19 -15.09
C LEU A 234 2.57 -4.96 -15.43
N ALA A 235 3.03 -5.34 -16.63
CA ALA A 235 4.40 -5.11 -17.04
C ALA A 235 4.82 -3.63 -16.93
N PRO A 236 4.00 -2.63 -17.34
CA PRO A 236 4.34 -1.22 -17.13
C PRO A 236 4.53 -0.85 -15.65
N PHE A 237 3.70 -1.40 -14.77
CA PHE A 237 3.78 -1.17 -13.32
C PHE A 237 5.06 -1.76 -12.74
N ASN A 238 5.47 -2.93 -13.23
CA ASN A 238 6.71 -3.60 -12.81
C ASN A 238 7.96 -2.89 -13.31
N VAL A 239 8.00 -2.47 -14.58
CA VAL A 239 9.12 -1.69 -15.14
C VAL A 239 9.23 -0.32 -14.47
N ALA A 240 8.11 0.33 -14.20
CA ALA A 240 8.03 1.58 -13.43
C ALA A 240 8.39 1.39 -11.95
N LYS A 241 8.55 0.15 -11.49
CA LYS A 241 8.75 -0.22 -10.08
C LYS A 241 7.65 0.26 -9.15
N VAL A 242 6.48 0.64 -9.68
CA VAL A 242 5.28 1.00 -8.92
C VAL A 242 4.64 -0.24 -8.31
N LEU A 243 4.81 -1.42 -8.91
CA LEU A 243 4.51 -2.70 -8.25
C LEU A 243 5.71 -3.64 -8.38
N PRO A 244 6.07 -4.40 -7.32
CA PRO A 244 6.93 -5.55 -7.49
C PRO A 244 6.27 -6.57 -8.41
N LYS A 245 7.10 -7.30 -9.14
CA LYS A 245 6.65 -8.47 -9.90
C LYS A 245 6.43 -9.61 -8.90
N TYR A 246 5.45 -10.46 -9.17
CA TYR A 246 5.23 -11.69 -8.41
C TYR A 246 5.60 -12.91 -9.26
N LEU A 247 6.09 -13.96 -8.60
CA LEU A 247 6.47 -15.22 -9.21
C LEU A 247 5.24 -15.92 -9.79
N SER A 248 5.41 -16.58 -10.95
CA SER A 248 4.33 -17.34 -11.59
C SER A 248 3.92 -18.61 -10.83
N LEU A 249 4.68 -19.02 -9.81
CA LEU A 249 4.37 -20.18 -8.97
C LEU A 249 3.22 -19.95 -7.99
N VAL A 250 2.78 -18.68 -7.81
CA VAL A 250 1.68 -18.33 -6.91
C VAL A 250 0.45 -19.16 -7.22
N ALA A 251 -0.06 -19.88 -6.22
CA ALA A 251 -1.22 -20.74 -6.38
C ALA A 251 -2.45 -19.93 -6.79
N ASN A 252 -3.21 -20.44 -7.76
CA ASN A 252 -4.48 -19.82 -8.12
C ASN A 252 -5.56 -20.22 -7.11
N GLN A 253 -5.77 -19.40 -6.08
CA GLN A 253 -6.88 -19.54 -5.14
C GLN A 253 -7.82 -18.34 -5.30
N VAL A 254 -9.11 -18.61 -5.52
CA VAL A 254 -10.13 -17.57 -5.74
C VAL A 254 -10.98 -17.44 -4.48
N SER A 255 -10.89 -16.28 -3.83
CA SER A 255 -11.72 -15.92 -2.68
C SER A 255 -12.81 -14.94 -3.12
N THR A 256 -13.99 -15.03 -2.50
CA THR A 256 -15.13 -14.14 -2.76
C THR A 256 -15.45 -13.29 -1.52
N PRO A 257 -15.86 -12.03 -1.69
CA PRO A 257 -16.20 -11.16 -0.56
C PRO A 257 -17.61 -11.50 -0.08
N ALA A 258 -17.74 -12.57 0.71
CA ALA A 258 -19.01 -13.11 1.16
C ALA A 258 -19.08 -13.15 2.70
N GLY A 259 -20.29 -13.02 3.23
CA GLY A 259 -20.56 -13.09 4.68
C GLY A 259 -20.59 -11.73 5.36
N ALA A 260 -20.95 -11.75 6.65
CA ALA A 260 -21.17 -10.54 7.45
C ALA A 260 -19.90 -9.69 7.64
N SER A 261 -18.70 -10.29 7.56
CA SER A 261 -17.44 -9.54 7.71
C SER A 261 -17.18 -8.56 6.56
N PHE A 262 -17.91 -8.68 5.44
CA PHE A 262 -17.82 -7.74 4.31
C PHE A 262 -18.91 -6.65 4.29
N ASP A 263 -19.68 -6.52 5.37
CA ASP A 263 -20.61 -5.41 5.53
C ASP A 263 -19.88 -4.12 5.93
N ILE A 264 -20.55 -2.96 5.85
CA ILE A 264 -19.96 -1.68 6.25
C ILE A 264 -19.50 -1.73 7.71
N LEU A 265 -18.35 -1.10 7.99
CA LEU A 265 -17.74 -1.03 9.32
C LEU A 265 -17.32 -2.40 9.89
N GLN A 266 -17.02 -3.37 9.03
CA GLN A 266 -16.49 -4.69 9.41
C GLN A 266 -15.05 -4.88 8.90
N SER A 267 -14.39 -5.97 9.32
CA SER A 267 -12.95 -6.21 9.08
C SER A 267 -12.61 -6.73 7.67
N GLY A 268 -13.59 -7.20 6.90
CA GLY A 268 -13.35 -7.90 5.64
C GLY A 268 -12.70 -9.26 5.88
N ALA A 269 -11.56 -9.48 5.21
CA ALA A 269 -10.72 -10.66 5.38
C ALA A 269 -9.69 -10.54 6.50
N LEU A 270 -9.53 -9.35 7.09
CA LEU A 270 -8.51 -9.09 8.10
C LEU A 270 -8.97 -9.61 9.46
N GLU A 271 -8.01 -10.05 10.26
CA GLU A 271 -8.21 -10.34 11.68
C GLU A 271 -8.59 -9.06 12.43
N ALA A 272 -9.68 -9.08 13.19
CA ALA A 272 -10.20 -7.88 13.88
C ALA A 272 -9.25 -7.37 14.97
N ASN A 273 -8.55 -8.28 15.63
CA ASN A 273 -7.41 -7.97 16.51
C ASN A 273 -6.12 -7.90 15.66
N MET A 274 -5.88 -6.76 15.01
CA MET A 274 -4.66 -6.57 14.21
C MET A 274 -3.37 -6.90 15.00
N PRO A 275 -3.22 -6.55 16.30
CA PRO A 275 -2.06 -6.93 17.11
C PRO A 275 -1.83 -8.43 17.30
N ALA A 276 -2.80 -9.30 16.98
CA ALA A 276 -2.69 -10.73 17.18
C ALA A 276 -1.49 -11.31 16.41
N HIS A 277 -0.77 -12.21 17.07
CA HIS A 277 0.38 -12.90 16.50
C HIS A 277 -0.03 -14.01 15.52
N GLY A 278 0.83 -14.31 14.55
CA GLY A 278 0.70 -15.48 13.68
C GLY A 278 0.99 -15.18 12.21
N GLY A 279 1.24 -16.24 11.43
CA GLY A 279 1.33 -16.14 9.97
C GLY A 279 -0.07 -15.97 9.38
N ARG A 280 -0.45 -14.73 9.06
CA ARG A 280 -1.77 -14.40 8.50
C ARG A 280 -1.66 -13.96 7.04
N ALA A 281 -2.68 -14.22 6.24
CA ALA A 281 -2.68 -13.98 4.79
C ALA A 281 -2.60 -12.49 4.42
N GLU A 282 -2.98 -11.59 5.31
CA GLU A 282 -2.84 -10.14 5.16
C GLU A 282 -1.44 -9.61 5.47
N LEU A 283 -0.61 -10.39 6.16
CA LEU A 283 0.72 -9.97 6.65
C LEU A 283 1.83 -10.39 5.69
N ALA A 284 2.06 -9.54 4.72
CA ALA A 284 3.09 -9.69 3.70
C ALA A 284 3.37 -8.33 3.04
N PRO A 285 4.37 -8.22 2.15
CA PRO A 285 4.54 -7.06 1.27
C PRO A 285 3.22 -6.51 0.70
N TYR A 286 2.40 -7.40 0.13
CA TYR A 286 0.96 -7.20 -0.07
C TYR A 286 0.23 -8.47 0.40
N PRO A 287 -1.05 -8.38 0.79
CA PRO A 287 -1.84 -9.54 1.17
C PRO A 287 -1.81 -10.66 0.12
N ASP A 288 -1.88 -11.91 0.56
CA ASP A 288 -1.84 -13.09 -0.30
C ASP A 288 -2.87 -13.02 -1.44
N TRP A 289 -4.10 -12.60 -1.13
CA TRP A 289 -5.15 -12.43 -2.13
C TRP A 289 -4.85 -11.34 -3.17
N THR A 290 -4.07 -10.32 -2.79
CA THR A 290 -3.61 -9.28 -3.69
C THR A 290 -2.54 -9.83 -4.63
N ALA A 291 -1.56 -10.55 -4.11
CA ALA A 291 -0.55 -11.21 -4.93
C ALA A 291 -1.17 -12.21 -5.92
N ARG A 292 -2.16 -13.00 -5.50
CA ARG A 292 -2.91 -13.92 -6.37
C ARG A 292 -3.58 -13.18 -7.53
N TYR A 293 -4.28 -12.08 -7.24
CA TYR A 293 -4.86 -11.24 -8.29
C TYR A 293 -3.80 -10.67 -9.24
N LEU A 294 -2.66 -10.19 -8.72
CA LEU A 294 -1.59 -9.63 -9.56
C LEU A 294 -0.97 -10.67 -10.50
N VAL A 295 -0.99 -11.96 -10.15
CA VAL A 295 -0.51 -13.04 -11.02
C VAL A 295 -1.59 -13.52 -11.99
N HIS A 296 -2.78 -13.83 -11.50
CA HIS A 296 -3.83 -14.53 -12.28
C HIS A 296 -4.82 -13.60 -12.96
N ARG A 297 -4.97 -12.36 -12.46
CA ARG A 297 -5.83 -11.31 -13.02
C ARG A 297 -7.30 -11.73 -13.15
N ASP A 298 -7.74 -12.64 -12.27
CA ASP A 298 -9.11 -13.11 -12.22
C ASP A 298 -10.06 -12.02 -11.70
N TYR A 299 -11.26 -11.94 -12.29
CA TYR A 299 -12.26 -10.92 -11.96
C TYR A 299 -12.78 -11.04 -10.52
N THR A 300 -12.95 -12.27 -10.03
CA THR A 300 -13.44 -12.54 -8.68
C THR A 300 -12.36 -12.22 -7.64
N GLN A 301 -11.10 -12.56 -7.93
CA GLN A 301 -9.99 -12.11 -7.10
C GLN A 301 -9.89 -10.58 -7.04
N ARG A 302 -10.13 -9.88 -8.16
CA ARG A 302 -10.19 -8.41 -8.18
C ARG A 302 -11.26 -7.88 -7.25
N SER A 303 -12.46 -8.44 -7.29
CA SER A 303 -13.56 -7.98 -6.42
C SER A 303 -13.24 -8.21 -4.94
N TYR A 304 -12.54 -9.30 -4.60
CA TYR A 304 -12.06 -9.54 -3.25
C TYR A 304 -11.00 -8.53 -2.79
N VAL A 305 -10.04 -8.19 -3.66
CA VAL A 305 -9.05 -7.14 -3.39
C VAL A 305 -9.74 -5.80 -3.11
N LEU A 306 -10.69 -5.40 -3.97
CA LEU A 306 -11.39 -4.12 -3.82
C LEU A 306 -12.33 -4.10 -2.61
N ALA A 307 -13.01 -5.20 -2.29
CA ALA A 307 -13.88 -5.28 -1.12
C ALA A 307 -13.11 -5.11 0.20
N ASN A 308 -11.89 -5.66 0.29
CA ASN A 308 -11.02 -5.40 1.45
C ASN A 308 -10.53 -3.94 1.47
N GLY A 309 -10.25 -3.36 0.29
CA GLY A 309 -9.94 -1.94 0.17
C GLY A 309 -11.09 -1.03 0.61
N ASP A 310 -12.34 -1.38 0.29
CA ASP A 310 -13.53 -0.61 0.70
C ASP A 310 -13.72 -0.60 2.22
N LEU A 311 -13.18 -1.60 2.91
CA LEU A 311 -13.25 -1.76 4.36
C LEU A 311 -12.03 -1.22 5.08
N SER A 312 -11.06 -0.61 4.38
CA SER A 312 -9.97 0.10 5.04
C SER A 312 -10.49 1.24 5.92
N GLY A 313 -11.59 1.87 5.50
CA GLY A 313 -12.30 2.92 6.25
C GLY A 313 -12.90 2.44 7.58
N SER A 314 -13.20 1.15 7.70
CA SER A 314 -13.83 0.55 8.90
C SER A 314 -12.92 0.64 10.13
N TRP A 315 -11.61 0.71 9.91
CA TRP A 315 -10.62 0.74 10.98
C TRP A 315 -10.57 2.12 11.62
N PRO A 316 -10.50 2.23 12.96
CA PRO A 316 -10.59 3.51 13.64
C PRO A 316 -9.23 4.24 13.64
N VAL A 317 -8.72 4.57 12.45
CA VAL A 317 -7.40 5.19 12.20
C VAL A 317 -7.52 6.56 11.52
N HIS A 318 -8.74 7.04 11.28
CA HIS A 318 -9.00 8.19 10.42
C HIS A 318 -9.17 9.46 11.24
N VAL A 319 -8.37 10.48 10.93
CA VAL A 319 -8.51 11.82 11.52
C VAL A 319 -8.42 12.88 10.44
N ARG A 320 -9.33 13.85 10.48
CA ARG A 320 -9.17 15.13 9.80
C ARG A 320 -9.26 16.28 10.80
N GLU A 321 -8.46 17.32 10.59
CA GLU A 321 -8.59 18.59 11.30
C GLU A 321 -9.97 19.20 11.01
N ALA A 322 -10.71 19.56 12.06
CA ALA A 322 -11.98 20.27 11.89
C ALA A 322 -11.75 21.67 11.31
N GLU A 323 -12.72 22.20 10.58
CA GLU A 323 -12.58 23.40 9.74
C GLU A 323 -12.21 24.66 10.54
N ASN A 324 -12.55 24.69 11.83
CA ASN A 324 -12.34 25.81 12.74
C ASN A 324 -11.25 25.55 13.81
N THR A 325 -10.35 24.58 13.62
CA THR A 325 -9.23 24.34 14.53
C THR A 325 -8.00 25.20 14.19
N SER A 326 -7.06 25.32 15.13
CA SER A 326 -5.78 26.00 14.90
C SER A 326 -4.89 25.29 13.88
N GLY A 327 -5.07 23.98 13.71
CA GLY A 327 -4.44 23.19 12.65
C GLY A 327 -5.15 23.42 11.32
N ARG A 328 -4.42 23.84 10.29
CA ARG A 328 -4.98 23.94 8.93
C ARG A 328 -5.11 22.57 8.27
N GLY A 329 -4.39 21.58 8.80
CA GLY A 329 -4.22 20.27 8.18
C GLY A 329 -3.40 20.35 6.90
N VAL A 330 -3.20 19.20 6.26
CA VAL A 330 -2.50 19.07 4.98
C VAL A 330 -3.51 18.79 3.87
N GLY A 331 -3.47 19.60 2.80
CA GLY A 331 -4.32 19.45 1.63
C GLY A 331 -5.79 19.84 1.86
N ALA A 332 -6.61 19.64 0.82
CA ALA A 332 -8.06 19.78 0.94
C ALA A 332 -8.65 18.71 1.88
N GLU A 333 -7.92 17.61 2.04
CA GLU A 333 -8.21 16.49 2.90
C GLU A 333 -8.01 16.80 4.39
N ARG A 334 -7.34 17.91 4.74
CA ARG A 334 -7.12 18.37 6.12
C ARG A 334 -6.53 17.29 7.05
N TYR A 335 -5.57 16.50 6.58
CA TYR A 335 -4.88 15.53 7.46
C TYR A 335 -4.13 16.26 8.59
N PRO A 336 -4.15 15.77 9.84
CA PRO A 336 -3.28 16.32 10.89
C PRO A 336 -1.81 16.29 10.46
N SER A 337 -1.11 17.39 10.71
CA SER A 337 0.29 17.56 10.33
C SER A 337 1.19 17.53 11.57
N LEU A 338 2.20 16.67 11.58
CA LEU A 338 3.24 16.69 12.60
C LEU A 338 4.14 17.93 12.52
N ASP A 339 4.17 18.65 11.38
CA ASP A 339 4.85 19.96 11.30
C ASP A 339 4.12 21.02 12.13
N GLN A 340 2.79 20.92 12.18
CA GLN A 340 1.93 21.86 12.92
C GLN A 340 1.73 21.40 14.38
N ARG A 341 1.67 20.08 14.61
CA ARG A 341 1.35 19.46 15.90
C ARG A 341 2.33 18.31 16.20
N PRO A 342 3.63 18.60 16.42
CA PRO A 342 4.67 17.56 16.54
C PRO A 342 4.47 16.60 17.72
N THR A 343 3.79 17.05 18.77
CA THR A 343 3.48 16.24 19.96
C THR A 343 2.15 15.50 19.87
N LEU A 344 1.40 15.62 18.75
CA LEU A 344 0.11 14.95 18.60
C LEU A 344 0.28 13.44 18.63
N TRP A 345 -0.30 12.78 19.63
CA TRP A 345 -0.22 11.34 19.78
C TRP A 345 -1.61 10.70 19.67
N PHE A 346 -1.73 9.79 18.71
CA PHE A 346 -2.92 8.98 18.51
C PHE A 346 -2.89 7.82 19.50
N ASP A 347 -3.29 8.10 20.73
CA ASP A 347 -3.38 7.14 21.83
C ASP A 347 -4.23 7.75 22.94
N GLU A 348 -5.03 6.94 23.64
CA GLU A 348 -5.81 7.43 24.78
C GLU A 348 -4.93 8.02 25.90
N ARG A 349 -3.70 7.51 26.05
CA ARG A 349 -2.71 7.96 27.04
C ARG A 349 -2.17 9.37 26.75
N ALA A 350 -2.37 9.90 25.54
CA ALA A 350 -1.92 11.23 25.16
C ALA A 350 -2.55 12.34 26.02
N SER A 351 -3.75 12.11 26.55
CA SER A 351 -4.42 13.01 27.48
C SER A 351 -3.60 13.35 28.74
N ALA A 352 -2.59 12.54 29.08
CA ALA A 352 -1.68 12.73 30.21
C ALA A 352 -0.40 13.55 29.88
N GLY A 353 -0.52 14.59 29.04
CA GLY A 353 0.57 15.57 28.83
C GLY A 353 1.07 15.73 27.39
N TYR A 354 0.40 15.14 26.40
CA TYR A 354 0.67 15.35 24.97
C TYR A 354 -0.49 16.06 24.29
N ASP A 355 -0.27 16.53 23.07
CA ASP A 355 -1.40 16.88 22.21
C ASP A 355 -2.10 15.59 21.76
N TYR A 356 -3.42 15.65 21.64
CA TYR A 356 -4.29 14.48 21.51
C TYR A 356 -5.54 14.80 20.68
N ILE A 357 -6.12 13.75 20.11
CA ILE A 357 -7.39 13.79 19.36
C ILE A 357 -8.56 14.00 20.32
N LYS A 358 -9.42 14.99 20.05
CA LYS A 358 -10.38 15.53 21.02
C LYS A 358 -11.71 14.78 21.13
N GLY A 359 -12.05 13.90 20.19
CA GLY A 359 -13.24 13.06 20.30
C GLY A 359 -12.99 11.74 21.04
N GLY A 360 -14.02 10.91 21.17
CA GLY A 360 -13.89 9.59 21.78
C GLY A 360 -15.14 8.72 21.72
N PRO A 361 -15.06 7.43 22.13
CA PRO A 361 -13.87 6.78 22.67
C PRO A 361 -12.78 6.58 21.61
N MET A 362 -11.52 6.62 22.03
CA MET A 362 -10.38 6.21 21.20
C MET A 362 -10.42 4.69 20.96
N PRO A 363 -9.70 4.16 19.95
CA PRO A 363 -9.64 2.71 19.71
C PRO A 363 -9.09 1.95 20.91
N ILE A 364 -9.39 0.66 20.96
CA ILE A 364 -8.78 -0.23 21.95
C ILE A 364 -7.26 -0.18 21.77
N ARG A 365 -6.54 -0.07 22.90
CA ARG A 365 -5.08 -0.11 22.87
C ARG A 365 -4.58 -1.47 22.40
N GLU A 366 -3.64 -1.48 21.48
CA GLU A 366 -2.95 -2.71 21.10
C GLU A 366 -2.31 -3.38 22.33
N TYR A 367 -2.31 -4.72 22.31
CA TYR A 367 -1.86 -5.58 23.42
C TYR A 367 -2.59 -5.31 24.75
N GLY A 368 -3.78 -4.71 24.68
CA GLY A 368 -4.69 -4.47 25.81
C GLY A 368 -5.84 -5.48 25.86
N SER A 369 -7.00 -5.01 26.29
CA SER A 369 -8.27 -5.77 26.26
C SER A 369 -8.63 -6.16 24.82
N LEU A 370 -9.36 -7.26 24.64
CA LEU A 370 -10.02 -7.60 23.37
C LEU A 370 -11.52 -7.30 23.40
N ILE A 371 -12.03 -6.85 24.55
CA ILE A 371 -13.44 -6.51 24.75
C ILE A 371 -13.58 -4.99 24.55
N PRO A 372 -14.38 -4.55 23.56
CA PRO A 372 -14.62 -3.13 23.34
C PRO A 372 -15.39 -2.50 24.50
N GLY A 373 -14.98 -1.30 24.89
CA GLY A 373 -15.77 -0.44 25.78
C GLY A 373 -17.03 0.10 25.09
N PRO A 374 -17.95 0.73 25.84
CA PRO A 374 -19.16 1.34 25.28
C PRO A 374 -18.84 2.32 24.14
N GLY A 375 -19.40 2.06 22.95
CA GLY A 375 -19.21 2.89 21.77
C GLY A 375 -17.82 2.78 21.11
N GLN A 376 -16.94 1.90 21.57
CA GLN A 376 -15.63 1.68 20.97
C GLN A 376 -15.73 0.70 19.80
N SER A 377 -14.92 0.91 18.76
CA SER A 377 -14.81 -0.02 17.63
C SER A 377 -14.31 -1.40 18.11
N PRO A 378 -14.85 -2.51 17.55
CA PRO A 378 -14.31 -3.85 17.78
C PRO A 378 -13.03 -4.14 17.01
N LEU A 379 -12.68 -3.29 16.03
CA LEU A 379 -11.44 -3.40 15.26
C LEU A 379 -10.31 -2.68 16.00
N ILE A 380 -9.20 -3.39 16.21
CA ILE A 380 -8.03 -2.94 16.98
C ILE A 380 -6.88 -2.69 15.99
N PRO A 381 -6.61 -1.43 15.57
CA PRO A 381 -5.52 -1.15 14.64
C PRO A 381 -4.15 -1.22 15.32
N ASP A 382 -3.11 -1.56 14.55
CA ASP A 382 -1.73 -1.66 15.03
C ASP A 382 -0.72 -1.36 13.91
N ASN A 383 0.40 -0.75 14.26
CA ASN A 383 1.51 -0.52 13.33
C ASN A 383 2.28 -1.82 13.04
N ALA A 384 2.47 -2.69 14.04
CA ALA A 384 3.30 -3.89 13.94
C ALA A 384 2.70 -4.99 13.06
N HIS A 385 1.44 -4.85 12.66
CA HIS A 385 0.71 -5.82 11.84
C HIS A 385 -0.14 -5.15 10.76
N GLN A 386 0.28 -3.98 10.27
CA GLN A 386 -0.47 -3.19 9.31
C GLN A 386 -0.36 -3.73 7.87
N PRO A 387 -1.45 -4.19 7.24
CA PRO A 387 -1.41 -4.65 5.85
C PRO A 387 -1.41 -3.48 4.85
N SER A 388 -1.09 -3.75 3.58
CA SER A 388 -1.29 -2.80 2.48
C SER A 388 -2.62 -3.11 1.79
N ILE A 389 -3.68 -2.42 2.22
CA ILE A 389 -5.06 -2.69 1.79
C ILE A 389 -5.63 -1.64 0.85
N ALA A 390 -5.00 -0.47 0.73
CA ALA A 390 -5.47 0.62 -0.13
C ALA A 390 -4.59 0.84 -1.38
N TYR A 391 -3.30 0.49 -1.32
CA TYR A 391 -2.34 0.79 -2.40
C TYR A 391 -2.71 0.14 -3.74
N VAL A 392 -2.89 -1.18 -3.74
CA VAL A 392 -3.25 -1.90 -4.97
C VAL A 392 -4.65 -1.53 -5.45
N PRO A 393 -5.70 -1.45 -4.60
CA PRO A 393 -6.98 -0.89 -5.02
C PRO A 393 -6.89 0.49 -5.69
N TYR A 394 -6.04 1.39 -5.18
CA TYR A 394 -5.79 2.67 -5.82
C TYR A 394 -5.15 2.51 -7.20
N LEU A 395 -4.10 1.70 -7.34
CA LEU A 395 -3.45 1.49 -8.63
C LEU A 395 -4.39 0.89 -9.69
N LEU A 396 -5.32 0.02 -9.28
CA LEU A 396 -6.26 -0.64 -10.20
C LEU A 396 -7.42 0.24 -10.66
N THR A 397 -7.75 1.29 -9.91
CA THR A 397 -8.99 2.07 -10.12
C THR A 397 -8.74 3.56 -10.31
N GLY A 398 -7.63 4.07 -9.76
CA GLY A 398 -7.36 5.49 -9.58
C GLY A 398 -8.35 6.21 -8.65
N ASP A 399 -9.15 5.48 -7.88
CA ASP A 399 -10.23 6.04 -7.07
C ASP A 399 -9.70 6.96 -5.96
N ARG A 400 -10.33 8.13 -5.78
CA ARG A 400 -9.96 9.09 -4.75
C ARG A 400 -10.07 8.49 -3.36
N TYR A 401 -11.07 7.63 -3.12
CA TYR A 401 -11.24 6.96 -1.83
C TYR A 401 -9.98 6.21 -1.44
N TYR A 402 -9.49 5.29 -2.28
CA TYR A 402 -8.28 4.53 -1.97
C TYR A 402 -7.02 5.40 -1.87
N ALA A 403 -6.94 6.50 -2.64
CA ALA A 403 -5.86 7.47 -2.48
C ALA A 403 -5.84 8.03 -1.05
N GLU A 404 -6.98 8.47 -0.55
CA GLU A 404 -7.11 8.98 0.81
C GLU A 404 -6.82 7.91 1.85
N GLU A 405 -7.29 6.68 1.65
CA GLU A 405 -7.04 5.57 2.58
C GLU A 405 -5.55 5.25 2.71
N MET A 406 -4.78 5.30 1.62
CA MET A 406 -3.31 5.20 1.71
C MET A 406 -2.72 6.29 2.63
N ALA A 407 -3.17 7.53 2.46
CA ALA A 407 -2.68 8.66 3.25
C ALA A 407 -3.14 8.59 4.71
N PHE A 408 -4.36 8.12 5.00
CA PHE A 408 -4.82 7.87 6.36
C PHE A 408 -3.97 6.84 7.08
N TRP A 409 -3.72 5.69 6.46
CA TRP A 409 -2.90 4.63 7.02
C TRP A 409 -1.42 5.04 7.19
N ALA A 410 -0.89 5.84 6.27
CA ALA A 410 0.45 6.44 6.42
C ALA A 410 0.51 7.45 7.58
N ASN A 411 -0.49 8.33 7.70
CA ASN A 411 -0.54 9.32 8.76
C ASN A 411 -0.75 8.67 10.13
N TYR A 412 -1.62 7.66 10.22
CA TYR A 412 -1.80 6.85 11.44
C TYR A 412 -0.47 6.26 11.91
N GLY A 413 0.32 5.66 11.01
CA GLY A 413 1.63 5.09 11.36
C GLY A 413 2.51 6.07 12.14
N MET A 414 2.60 7.31 11.66
CA MET A 414 3.34 8.38 12.33
C MET A 414 2.65 8.86 13.62
N LEU A 415 1.35 9.17 13.58
CA LEU A 415 0.62 9.70 14.72
C LEU A 415 0.53 8.71 15.90
N ARG A 416 0.48 7.41 15.62
CA ARG A 416 0.42 6.32 16.60
C ARG A 416 1.76 6.11 17.32
N THR A 417 2.87 6.37 16.62
CA THR A 417 4.22 6.24 17.17
C THR A 417 4.38 7.16 18.38
N TYR A 418 4.91 6.66 19.49
CA TYR A 418 5.06 7.43 20.73
C TYR A 418 6.05 8.60 20.54
N PRO A 419 5.70 9.84 20.98
CA PRO A 419 6.60 10.99 20.85
C PRO A 419 7.56 11.21 22.03
N GLY A 420 7.39 10.51 23.15
CA GLY A 420 8.02 10.90 24.41
C GLY A 420 9.52 10.67 24.52
N ASP A 421 10.13 9.99 23.55
CA ASP A 421 11.59 9.87 23.42
C ASP A 421 12.22 11.09 22.72
N GLY A 422 11.41 12.01 22.20
CA GLY A 422 11.85 13.19 21.46
C GLY A 422 12.34 12.90 20.03
N VAL A 423 12.36 11.63 19.60
CA VAL A 423 12.91 11.23 18.29
C VAL A 423 11.89 11.42 17.18
N ARG A 424 10.62 11.09 17.43
CA ARG A 424 9.56 11.20 16.41
C ARG A 424 9.39 12.63 15.91
N GLY A 425 9.19 13.57 16.84
CA GLY A 425 9.05 15.01 16.58
C GLY A 425 8.15 15.38 15.40
N GLY A 426 8.47 16.53 14.78
CA GLY A 426 7.82 16.96 13.54
C GLY A 426 8.20 16.08 12.35
N ASP A 427 9.37 15.44 12.37
CA ASP A 427 9.87 14.57 11.29
C ASP A 427 9.06 13.27 11.11
N GLY A 428 8.26 12.87 12.09
CA GLY A 428 7.44 11.67 12.03
C GLY A 428 8.26 10.38 12.06
N ILE A 429 9.40 10.38 12.76
CA ILE A 429 10.30 9.21 12.82
C ILE A 429 9.62 8.02 13.51
N LEU A 430 9.67 6.86 12.86
CA LEU A 430 8.96 5.65 13.28
C LEU A 430 9.70 4.79 14.33
N ALA A 431 10.87 5.21 14.83
CA ALA A 431 11.79 4.39 15.63
C ALA A 431 11.20 3.81 16.93
N TYR A 432 10.22 4.51 17.55
CA TYR A 432 9.50 4.03 18.73
C TYR A 432 8.33 3.10 18.37
N ASN A 433 8.60 2.10 17.52
CA ASN A 433 7.70 0.97 17.28
C ASN A 433 8.43 -0.35 17.58
N GLU A 434 7.72 -1.46 17.55
CA GLU A 434 8.35 -2.76 17.29
C GLU A 434 9.06 -2.72 15.93
N VAL A 435 10.11 -3.52 15.76
CA VAL A 435 10.95 -3.48 14.54
C VAL A 435 10.10 -3.69 13.29
N ARG A 436 9.18 -4.66 13.31
CA ARG A 436 8.22 -4.88 12.21
C ARG A 436 7.26 -3.70 11.99
N GLY A 437 6.89 -2.98 13.06
CA GLY A 437 6.02 -1.80 12.98
C GLY A 437 6.69 -0.62 12.28
N ILE A 438 8.01 -0.49 12.41
CA ILE A 438 8.79 0.44 11.60
C ILE A 438 8.66 0.07 10.12
N GLY A 439 8.85 -1.22 9.79
CA GLY A 439 8.77 -1.72 8.42
C GLY A 439 7.41 -1.49 7.77
N TRP A 440 6.31 -1.96 8.39
CA TRP A 440 4.98 -1.86 7.79
C TRP A 440 4.46 -0.43 7.68
N ALA A 441 4.68 0.40 8.70
CA ALA A 441 4.32 1.81 8.62
C ALA A 441 5.16 2.55 7.56
N LEU A 442 6.47 2.27 7.45
CA LEU A 442 7.34 2.87 6.44
C LEU A 442 6.96 2.46 5.01
N ARG A 443 6.58 1.19 4.78
CA ARG A 443 6.07 0.73 3.47
C ARG A 443 4.86 1.56 3.06
N ASN A 444 3.85 1.65 3.92
CA ASN A 444 2.61 2.38 3.63
C ASN A 444 2.88 3.88 3.42
N LEU A 445 3.78 4.46 4.22
CA LEU A 445 4.22 5.85 4.08
C LEU A 445 4.93 6.11 2.73
N ALA A 446 5.89 5.27 2.36
CA ALA A 446 6.63 5.41 1.11
C ALA A 446 5.74 5.21 -0.13
N GLU A 447 4.81 4.25 -0.07
CA GLU A 447 3.85 3.98 -1.12
C GLU A 447 2.88 5.16 -1.34
N ALA A 448 2.32 5.70 -0.26
CA ALA A 448 1.50 6.89 -0.33
C ALA A 448 2.31 8.09 -0.86
N ALA A 449 3.49 8.36 -0.31
CA ALA A 449 4.35 9.47 -0.73
C ALA A 449 4.75 9.41 -2.21
N ALA A 450 4.94 8.20 -2.76
CA ALA A 450 5.36 8.03 -4.14
C ALA A 450 4.22 8.18 -5.16
N LEU A 451 2.99 7.79 -4.79
CA LEU A 451 1.87 7.62 -5.73
C LEU A 451 0.67 8.53 -5.48
N TYR A 452 0.52 9.11 -4.28
CA TYR A 452 -0.53 10.10 -4.01
C TYR A 452 -0.47 11.23 -5.05
N PRO A 453 -1.60 11.84 -5.44
CA PRO A 453 -1.60 12.93 -6.39
C PRO A 453 -0.63 14.06 -6.02
N ASP A 454 0.01 14.66 -7.04
CA ASP A 454 0.88 15.80 -6.85
C ASP A 454 0.12 16.94 -6.16
N GLY A 455 0.69 17.48 -5.08
CA GLY A 455 0.02 18.45 -4.23
C GLY A 455 0.54 18.42 -2.78
N PRO A 456 -0.08 19.19 -1.87
CA PRO A 456 0.42 19.37 -0.50
C PRO A 456 0.56 18.06 0.30
N VAL A 457 -0.40 17.12 0.15
CA VAL A 457 -0.38 15.84 0.86
C VAL A 457 0.82 15.00 0.44
N LYS A 458 1.06 14.86 -0.88
CA LYS A 458 2.22 14.13 -1.38
C LYS A 458 3.54 14.75 -0.91
N THR A 459 3.65 16.08 -0.99
CA THR A 459 4.85 16.80 -0.52
C THR A 459 5.12 16.53 0.96
N TYR A 460 4.10 16.59 1.81
CA TYR A 460 4.21 16.27 3.23
C TYR A 460 4.67 14.83 3.45
N LEU A 461 3.99 13.84 2.86
CA LEU A 461 4.34 12.43 3.03
C LEU A 461 5.74 12.10 2.48
N ALA A 462 6.15 12.71 1.37
CA ALA A 462 7.49 12.55 0.81
C ALA A 462 8.58 13.14 1.72
N ALA A 463 8.31 14.28 2.37
CA ALA A 463 9.21 14.83 3.38
C ALA A 463 9.35 13.85 4.57
N LYS A 464 8.25 13.33 5.12
CA LYS A 464 8.28 12.36 6.24
C LYS A 464 8.97 11.05 5.88
N THR A 465 8.75 10.55 4.66
CA THR A 465 9.46 9.38 4.14
C THR A 465 10.96 9.64 4.09
N THR A 466 11.37 10.80 3.57
CA THR A 466 12.78 11.19 3.46
C THR A 466 13.42 11.35 4.84
N SER A 467 12.78 12.02 5.78
CA SER A 467 13.27 12.16 7.17
C SER A 467 13.48 10.79 7.83
N ASN A 468 12.52 9.86 7.69
CA ASN A 468 12.65 8.50 8.21
C ASN A 468 13.85 7.76 7.61
N LEU A 469 13.99 7.77 6.28
CA LEU A 469 15.08 7.08 5.59
C LEU A 469 16.47 7.65 5.95
N GLN A 470 16.59 8.97 6.05
CA GLN A 470 17.82 9.64 6.47
C GLN A 470 18.17 9.33 7.93
N TRP A 471 17.17 9.35 8.82
CA TRP A 471 17.36 8.98 10.22
C TRP A 471 17.81 7.53 10.37
N LEU A 472 17.20 6.60 9.62
CA LEU A 472 17.60 5.19 9.59
C LEU A 472 19.05 5.02 9.13
N ASP A 473 19.46 5.71 8.06
CA ASP A 473 20.86 5.69 7.62
C ASP A 473 21.80 6.24 8.69
N ALA A 474 21.43 7.34 9.35
CA ALA A 474 22.22 7.89 10.45
C ALA A 474 22.34 6.90 11.62
N PHE A 475 21.25 6.23 11.99
CA PHE A 475 21.21 5.21 13.03
C PHE A 475 22.14 4.03 12.70
N ALA A 476 22.13 3.55 11.46
CA ALA A 476 23.01 2.48 10.99
C ALA A 476 24.47 2.92 10.83
N ASN A 477 24.73 4.19 10.50
CA ASN A 477 26.08 4.72 10.34
C ASN A 477 26.75 5.12 11.65
N ALA A 478 25.98 5.39 12.70
CA ALA A 478 26.49 5.64 14.05
C ALA A 478 27.11 4.39 14.71
N GLN A 479 26.89 3.20 14.14
CA GLN A 479 27.39 1.94 14.69
C GLN A 479 28.90 1.79 14.50
N ASN A 480 29.61 1.54 15.61
CA ASN A 480 31.06 1.31 15.59
C ASN A 480 31.37 -0.13 15.13
N PRO A 481 32.04 -0.33 13.97
CA PRO A 481 32.33 -1.66 13.44
C PRO A 481 33.35 -2.45 14.27
N VAL A 482 34.08 -1.81 15.20
CA VAL A 482 35.00 -2.53 16.11
C VAL A 482 34.21 -3.24 17.20
N THR A 483 33.23 -2.56 17.80
CA THR A 483 32.43 -3.11 18.92
C THR A 483 31.15 -3.80 18.45
N ASN A 484 30.65 -3.49 17.26
CA ASN A 484 29.50 -4.13 16.61
C ASN A 484 29.90 -4.59 15.18
N PRO A 485 30.72 -5.65 15.05
CA PRO A 485 31.35 -6.02 13.78
C PRO A 485 30.38 -6.54 12.71
N PHE A 486 29.16 -6.90 13.10
CA PHE A 486 28.10 -7.31 12.18
C PHE A 486 27.09 -6.20 11.88
N LYS A 487 27.29 -5.00 12.44
CA LYS A 487 26.34 -3.88 12.36
C LYS A 487 24.91 -4.33 12.68
N VAL A 488 24.78 -5.06 13.80
CA VAL A 488 23.48 -5.46 14.36
C VAL A 488 22.70 -4.21 14.71
N LEU A 489 21.41 -4.18 14.35
CA LEU A 489 20.52 -3.05 14.60
C LEU A 489 19.34 -3.47 15.47
N TRP A 490 18.71 -2.52 16.15
CA TRP A 490 17.49 -2.69 16.95
C TRP A 490 17.58 -3.74 18.07
N ILE A 491 18.56 -3.58 18.97
CA ILE A 491 18.67 -4.36 20.22
C ILE A 491 17.55 -4.01 21.23
N GLY A 492 17.37 -4.81 22.29
CA GLY A 492 16.45 -4.47 23.40
C GLY A 492 14.96 -4.36 23.01
N LYS A 493 14.59 -4.85 21.83
CA LYS A 493 13.20 -4.81 21.30
C LYS A 493 12.49 -6.17 21.40
N ARG A 494 13.13 -7.20 21.95
CA ARG A 494 12.59 -8.56 22.02
C ARG A 494 12.15 -8.93 23.44
N PRO A 495 10.92 -9.41 23.63
CA PRO A 495 10.49 -9.92 24.94
C PRO A 495 11.20 -11.24 25.32
N ASP A 496 11.75 -11.96 24.33
CA ASP A 496 12.47 -13.22 24.50
C ASP A 496 13.82 -13.06 25.24
N GLY A 497 14.35 -11.83 25.31
CA GLY A 497 15.60 -11.49 25.99
C GLY A 497 16.42 -10.46 25.23
N ASP A 498 17.12 -9.59 25.95
CA ASP A 498 17.89 -8.48 25.39
C ASP A 498 19.07 -8.93 24.52
N GLN A 499 19.54 -10.17 24.68
CA GLN A 499 20.56 -10.78 23.83
C GLN A 499 20.07 -11.11 22.42
N TYR A 500 18.76 -11.12 22.18
CA TYR A 500 18.16 -11.58 20.93
C TYR A 500 17.64 -10.45 20.05
N ILE A 501 17.72 -10.66 18.74
CA ILE A 501 16.91 -9.96 17.74
C ILE A 501 16.10 -10.97 16.93
N SER A 502 15.01 -10.51 16.32
CA SER A 502 14.24 -11.28 15.35
C SER A 502 14.62 -10.89 13.93
N MET A 503 15.29 -11.78 13.19
CA MET A 503 15.72 -11.47 11.82
C MET A 503 14.55 -11.20 10.88
N TRP A 504 13.42 -11.89 11.05
CA TRP A 504 12.25 -11.66 10.21
C TRP A 504 11.68 -10.24 10.35
N GLU A 505 11.69 -9.65 11.55
CA GLU A 505 11.25 -8.25 11.73
C GLU A 505 12.22 -7.28 11.06
N GLN A 506 13.52 -7.55 11.15
CA GLN A 506 14.56 -6.79 10.46
C GLN A 506 14.34 -6.85 8.95
N ASN A 507 14.03 -8.03 8.41
CA ASN A 507 13.77 -8.23 6.98
C ASN A 507 12.58 -7.38 6.50
N TYR A 508 11.59 -7.09 7.35
CA TYR A 508 10.47 -6.22 6.98
C TYR A 508 10.90 -4.76 6.88
N VAL A 509 11.77 -4.30 7.78
CA VAL A 509 12.38 -2.96 7.71
C VAL A 509 13.25 -2.83 6.47
N ALA A 510 14.12 -3.81 6.20
CA ALA A 510 14.94 -3.84 5.01
C ALA A 510 14.09 -3.83 3.73
N TYR A 511 13.02 -4.62 3.68
CA TYR A 511 12.07 -4.61 2.57
C TYR A 511 11.39 -3.25 2.39
N ALA A 512 10.91 -2.62 3.47
CA ALA A 512 10.24 -1.32 3.39
C ALA A 512 11.18 -0.23 2.87
N ILE A 513 12.44 -0.25 3.29
CA ILE A 513 13.47 0.66 2.79
C ILE A 513 13.77 0.37 1.31
N ASP A 514 14.01 -0.89 0.94
CA ASP A 514 14.25 -1.25 -0.46
C ASP A 514 13.06 -0.83 -1.33
N ARG A 515 11.83 -1.06 -0.87
CA ARG A 515 10.61 -0.62 -1.53
C ARG A 515 10.60 0.89 -1.76
N ALA A 516 10.99 1.70 -0.78
CA ALA A 516 11.12 3.14 -0.94
C ALA A 516 12.18 3.51 -1.99
N LEU A 517 13.35 2.84 -1.96
CA LEU A 517 14.39 3.03 -2.99
C LEU A 517 13.87 2.69 -4.40
N LYS A 518 13.12 1.59 -4.56
CA LYS A 518 12.50 1.20 -5.84
C LYS A 518 11.45 2.21 -6.31
N LEU A 519 10.81 2.93 -5.39
CA LEU A 519 9.83 3.98 -5.69
C LEU A 519 10.47 5.35 -6.03
N GLY A 520 11.79 5.48 -5.90
CA GLY A 520 12.57 6.65 -6.30
C GLY A 520 13.15 7.48 -5.15
N PHE A 521 13.01 7.05 -3.89
CA PHE A 521 13.72 7.67 -2.77
C PHE A 521 15.20 7.29 -2.79
N THR A 522 16.08 8.12 -2.21
CA THR A 522 17.53 7.96 -2.34
C THR A 522 18.28 7.69 -1.03
N ALA A 523 17.60 7.77 0.11
CA ALA A 523 18.17 7.46 1.43
C ALA A 523 17.66 6.10 1.94
N GLY A 524 18.32 5.56 2.95
CA GLY A 524 18.00 4.29 3.62
C GLY A 524 18.92 3.13 3.25
N GLN A 525 19.78 3.30 2.23
CA GLN A 525 20.63 2.22 1.75
C GLN A 525 21.59 1.68 2.80
N ALA A 526 22.15 2.53 3.67
CA ALA A 526 23.08 2.08 4.71
C ALA A 526 22.37 1.20 5.75
N HIS A 527 21.15 1.55 6.13
CA HIS A 527 20.33 0.77 7.06
C HIS A 527 19.83 -0.54 6.43
N ARG A 528 19.32 -0.50 5.20
CA ARG A 528 18.93 -1.69 4.43
C ARG A 528 20.09 -2.68 4.33
N ASP A 529 21.26 -2.18 3.94
CA ASP A 529 22.44 -3.00 3.72
C ASP A 529 22.98 -3.62 5.00
N ALA A 530 22.90 -2.93 6.13
CA ALA A 530 23.30 -3.47 7.43
C ALA A 530 22.50 -4.74 7.77
N ILE A 531 21.17 -4.67 7.66
CA ILE A 531 20.27 -5.80 7.90
C ILE A 531 20.52 -6.92 6.88
N ALA A 532 20.52 -6.60 5.59
CA ALA A 532 20.63 -7.60 4.53
C ALA A 532 21.99 -8.29 4.50
N LYS A 533 23.08 -7.59 4.82
CA LYS A 533 24.42 -8.19 4.94
C LYS A 533 24.53 -9.10 6.16
N PHE A 534 23.91 -8.76 7.29
CA PHE A 534 23.86 -9.67 8.44
C PHE A 534 23.06 -10.93 8.11
N GLN A 535 21.90 -10.80 7.45
CA GLN A 535 21.12 -11.94 6.95
C GLN A 535 21.94 -12.82 5.99
N LEU A 536 22.68 -12.23 5.05
CA LEU A 536 23.57 -12.95 4.14
C LEU A 536 24.71 -13.67 4.89
N ARG A 537 25.23 -13.07 5.96
CA ARG A 537 26.28 -13.68 6.78
C ARG A 537 25.84 -15.01 7.40
N LEU A 538 24.56 -15.15 7.78
CA LEU A 538 24.01 -16.40 8.30
C LEU A 538 24.06 -17.55 7.28
N PHE A 539 23.99 -17.25 5.97
CA PHE A 539 24.09 -18.26 4.90
C PHE A 539 25.52 -18.50 4.40
N THR A 540 26.43 -17.55 4.63
CA THR A 540 27.79 -17.55 4.04
C THR A 540 28.89 -17.91 5.04
N SER A 541 28.52 -18.32 6.26
CA SER A 541 29.47 -18.66 7.33
C SER A 541 29.53 -20.16 7.64
N ASP A 542 29.03 -20.99 6.74
CA ASP A 542 29.09 -22.45 6.85
C ASP A 542 30.56 -22.95 6.90
N PRO A 543 30.90 -23.93 7.77
CA PRO A 543 30.06 -24.61 8.76
C PRO A 543 30.00 -23.92 10.14
N ILE A 544 30.63 -22.75 10.33
CA ILE A 544 30.72 -22.05 11.63
C ILE A 544 29.33 -21.65 12.13
N TYR A 545 28.52 -21.09 11.24
CA TYR A 545 27.09 -20.93 11.44
C TYR A 545 26.41 -21.80 10.36
N PRO A 546 25.68 -22.87 10.72
CA PRO A 546 25.12 -23.77 9.74
C PRO A 546 24.19 -23.05 8.78
N LYS A 547 24.46 -23.13 7.48
CA LYS A 547 23.61 -22.44 6.47
C LYS A 547 22.15 -22.91 6.47
N ALA A 548 21.89 -24.12 6.98
CA ALA A 548 20.53 -24.66 7.19
C ALA A 548 19.74 -23.84 8.24
N GLU A 549 20.43 -23.15 9.14
CA GLU A 549 19.83 -22.27 10.16
C GLU A 549 19.86 -20.80 9.75
N GLY A 550 20.05 -20.53 8.44
CA GLY A 550 20.22 -19.20 7.89
C GLY A 550 19.01 -18.28 8.02
N ALA A 551 17.82 -18.82 8.33
CA ALA A 551 16.58 -18.05 8.51
C ALA A 551 15.91 -18.33 9.88
N PRO A 552 16.59 -18.02 10.99
CA PRO A 552 16.14 -18.36 12.34
C PRO A 552 15.01 -17.44 12.83
N TYR A 553 14.26 -17.90 13.84
CA TYR A 553 13.27 -17.06 14.52
C TYR A 553 13.93 -15.96 15.35
N LEU A 554 14.86 -16.35 16.25
CA LEU A 554 15.68 -15.46 17.07
C LEU A 554 17.16 -15.65 16.72
N VAL A 555 17.94 -14.58 16.82
CA VAL A 555 19.40 -14.60 16.70
C VAL A 555 20.01 -13.96 17.93
N ALA A 556 20.89 -14.69 18.60
CA ALA A 556 21.69 -14.13 19.69
C ALA A 556 22.82 -13.27 19.12
N VAL A 557 22.88 -12.02 19.55
CA VAL A 557 23.79 -11.01 18.98
C VAL A 557 24.84 -10.49 19.96
N GLY A 558 24.73 -10.83 21.25
CA GLY A 558 25.69 -10.40 22.25
C GLY A 558 25.29 -10.73 23.68
N THR A 559 26.00 -10.12 24.62
CA THR A 559 25.73 -10.17 26.05
C THR A 559 25.20 -8.81 26.49
N PRO A 560 23.92 -8.70 26.89
CA PRO A 560 23.36 -7.45 27.36
C PRO A 560 23.98 -7.04 28.71
N PRO A 561 24.04 -5.73 29.01
CA PRO A 561 24.41 -5.26 30.35
C PRO A 561 23.35 -5.67 31.38
N ALA A 562 23.68 -5.56 32.68
CA ALA A 562 22.71 -5.79 33.75
C ALA A 562 21.64 -4.70 33.84
N ALA A 563 21.91 -3.52 33.29
CA ALA A 563 20.94 -2.42 33.21
C ALA A 563 19.93 -2.65 32.08
N THR A 564 18.77 -1.99 32.17
CA THR A 564 17.75 -2.01 31.12
C THR A 564 18.34 -1.63 29.76
N VAL A 565 18.09 -2.47 28.75
CA VAL A 565 18.54 -2.23 27.38
C VAL A 565 17.45 -1.50 26.60
N TYR A 566 17.81 -0.33 26.05
CA TYR A 566 17.01 0.38 25.06
C TYR A 566 17.57 0.12 23.66
N TYR A 567 16.80 0.47 22.64
CA TYR A 567 17.15 0.18 21.24
C TYR A 567 18.40 0.89 20.72
N ASP A 568 18.88 1.88 21.46
CA ASP A 568 20.04 2.72 21.21
C ASP A 568 21.17 2.50 22.23
N SER A 569 21.07 1.51 23.13
CA SER A 569 22.08 1.20 24.17
C SER A 569 23.34 0.52 23.62
N TYR A 570 23.83 0.92 22.45
CA TYR A 570 24.95 0.28 21.74
C TYR A 570 26.30 0.44 22.44
N SER A 571 26.51 1.53 23.19
CA SER A 571 27.78 1.81 23.87
C SER A 571 28.04 0.88 25.07
N THR A 572 26.99 0.27 25.62
CA THR A 572 27.06 -0.64 26.78
C THR A 572 26.76 -2.09 26.45
N PHE A 573 26.32 -2.38 25.22
CA PHE A 573 25.98 -3.72 24.76
C PHE A 573 27.21 -4.47 24.23
N GLY A 574 27.50 -5.64 24.78
CA GLY A 574 28.64 -6.47 24.35
C GLY A 574 28.29 -7.35 23.16
N PHE A 575 28.47 -6.87 21.93
CA PHE A 575 28.18 -7.68 20.74
C PHE A 575 29.16 -8.85 20.56
N PHE A 576 28.66 -9.93 19.96
CA PHE A 576 29.51 -11.04 19.55
C PHE A 576 30.44 -10.65 18.41
N GLY A 577 31.71 -11.04 18.53
CA GLY A 577 32.77 -10.72 17.56
C GLY A 577 32.89 -11.72 16.42
N SER A 578 32.21 -12.87 16.52
CA SER A 578 32.34 -13.97 15.55
C SER A 578 31.01 -14.69 15.32
N MET A 579 30.87 -15.31 14.15
CA MET A 579 29.70 -16.13 13.83
C MET A 579 29.63 -17.40 14.69
N ALA A 580 30.75 -17.88 15.25
CA ALA A 580 30.77 -18.99 16.18
C ALA A 580 30.08 -18.66 17.51
N GLN A 581 30.25 -17.41 17.99
CA GLN A 581 29.55 -16.92 19.17
C GLN A 581 28.06 -16.71 18.88
N VAL A 582 27.73 -16.12 17.73
CA VAL A 582 26.34 -15.99 17.26
C VAL A 582 25.66 -17.36 17.21
N TRP A 583 26.31 -18.37 16.62
CA TRP A 583 25.78 -19.73 16.56
C TRP A 583 25.61 -20.35 17.96
N THR A 584 26.65 -20.29 18.80
CA THR A 584 26.59 -20.82 20.18
C THR A 584 25.41 -20.22 20.96
N GLY A 585 25.17 -18.92 20.84
CA GLY A 585 24.05 -18.26 21.51
C GLY A 585 22.68 -18.50 20.86
N THR A 586 22.65 -18.82 19.56
CA THR A 586 21.42 -19.04 18.79
C THR A 586 20.98 -20.51 18.79
N SER A 587 21.93 -21.44 18.97
CA SER A 587 21.65 -22.88 18.99
C SER A 587 20.62 -23.23 20.07
N GLY A 588 19.55 -23.93 19.71
CA GLY A 588 18.42 -24.24 20.59
C GLY A 588 17.33 -23.16 20.66
N GLN A 589 17.54 -22.00 20.03
CA GLN A 589 16.54 -20.94 19.83
C GLN A 589 16.24 -20.70 18.34
N HIS A 590 16.85 -21.51 17.46
CA HIS A 590 16.52 -21.58 16.05
C HIS A 590 15.27 -22.44 15.82
N ARG A 591 14.75 -22.37 14.60
CA ARG A 591 13.72 -23.28 14.12
C ARG A 591 14.24 -23.89 12.82
N ASP A 592 14.38 -25.21 12.81
CA ASP A 592 14.95 -25.99 11.71
C ASP A 592 14.27 -25.62 10.38
N PHE A 593 15.06 -25.29 9.37
CA PHE A 593 14.53 -24.59 8.20
C PHE A 593 14.06 -25.50 7.06
N ALA A 594 12.74 -25.60 6.89
CA ALA A 594 12.05 -25.36 5.60
C ALA A 594 10.71 -24.65 5.88
N GLY A 595 10.26 -23.72 5.04
CA GLY A 595 8.96 -23.01 5.15
C GLY A 595 8.68 -22.06 6.35
N TYR A 596 9.66 -21.77 7.22
CA TYR A 596 9.57 -20.75 8.28
C TYR A 596 9.82 -19.32 7.72
N TYR A 597 10.72 -18.51 8.28
CA TYR A 597 11.06 -17.14 7.83
C TYR A 597 11.95 -17.03 6.58
N GLY A 598 11.84 -18.00 5.69
CA GLY A 598 12.68 -18.22 4.52
C GLY A 598 12.28 -17.30 3.38
N PRO A 599 10.99 -17.22 3.02
CA PRO A 599 10.48 -16.18 2.13
C PRO A 599 10.90 -14.76 2.54
N GLU A 600 10.95 -14.48 3.83
CA GLU A 600 11.38 -13.22 4.41
C GLU A 600 12.89 -13.02 4.21
N ALA A 601 13.71 -14.01 4.61
CA ALA A 601 15.16 -13.98 4.41
C ALA A 601 15.54 -13.87 2.92
N ARG A 602 14.77 -14.51 2.03
CA ARG A 602 14.93 -14.44 0.57
C ARG A 602 14.91 -13.00 0.07
N LEU A 603 14.07 -12.12 0.61
CA LEU A 603 14.01 -10.72 0.17
C LEU A 603 15.36 -10.01 0.36
N ASN A 604 16.03 -10.24 1.49
CA ASN A 604 17.35 -9.67 1.73
C ASN A 604 18.44 -10.31 0.85
N LEU A 605 18.35 -11.62 0.59
CA LEU A 605 19.26 -12.28 -0.34
C LEU A 605 19.09 -11.74 -1.76
N MET A 606 17.85 -11.45 -2.18
CA MET A 606 17.56 -10.77 -3.45
C MET A 606 18.22 -9.38 -3.51
N MET A 607 18.15 -8.58 -2.44
CA MET A 607 18.86 -7.29 -2.38
C MET A 607 20.37 -7.46 -2.59
N GLY A 608 20.96 -8.51 -2.01
CA GLY A 608 22.37 -8.84 -2.19
C GLY A 608 22.71 -9.28 -3.61
N VAL A 609 21.84 -10.06 -4.25
CA VAL A 609 21.97 -10.47 -5.66
C VAL A 609 21.93 -9.25 -6.57
N GLU A 610 20.94 -8.38 -6.41
CA GLU A 610 20.82 -7.15 -7.20
C GLU A 610 22.00 -6.19 -6.99
N ALA A 611 22.58 -6.18 -5.79
CA ALA A 611 23.75 -5.37 -5.45
C ALA A 611 25.10 -6.04 -5.77
N GLY A 612 25.10 -7.27 -6.32
CA GLY A 612 26.31 -8.00 -6.69
C GLY A 612 27.19 -8.41 -5.49
N TRP A 613 26.60 -8.64 -4.31
CA TRP A 613 27.36 -9.05 -3.14
C TRP A 613 27.87 -10.49 -3.26
N SER A 614 29.13 -10.70 -2.85
CA SER A 614 29.75 -12.02 -2.84
C SER A 614 28.94 -13.01 -2.01
N GLY A 615 28.65 -14.19 -2.58
CA GLY A 615 27.90 -15.26 -1.93
C GLY A 615 26.37 -15.08 -1.94
N ALA A 616 25.83 -13.93 -2.34
CA ALA A 616 24.38 -13.69 -2.31
C ALA A 616 23.61 -14.60 -3.27
N GLN A 617 24.12 -14.78 -4.50
CA GLN A 617 23.51 -15.70 -5.47
C GLN A 617 23.49 -17.14 -4.94
N ALA A 618 24.63 -17.63 -4.43
CA ALA A 618 24.72 -18.98 -3.88
C ALA A 618 23.80 -19.20 -2.66
N ALA A 619 23.66 -18.19 -1.79
CA ALA A 619 22.73 -18.24 -0.67
C ALA A 619 21.26 -18.26 -1.14
N TYR A 620 20.91 -17.43 -2.13
CA TYR A 620 19.58 -17.42 -2.74
C TYR A 620 19.24 -18.78 -3.36
N ASP A 621 20.16 -19.33 -4.15
CA ASP A 621 19.99 -20.62 -4.83
C ASP A 621 19.90 -21.78 -3.84
N TYR A 622 20.65 -21.73 -2.74
CA TYR A 622 20.54 -22.70 -1.65
C TYR A 622 19.15 -22.70 -1.01
N LEU A 623 18.59 -21.52 -0.75
CA LEU A 623 17.30 -21.38 -0.08
C LEU A 623 16.12 -21.78 -1.00
N TRP A 624 16.24 -21.56 -2.31
CA TRP A 624 15.14 -21.69 -3.26
C TRP A 624 14.42 -23.05 -3.25
N PRO A 625 15.09 -24.22 -3.23
CA PRO A 625 14.42 -25.51 -3.17
C PRO A 625 13.46 -25.66 -1.99
N PHE A 626 13.75 -25.04 -0.84
CA PHE A 626 12.95 -25.19 0.38
C PHE A 626 11.66 -24.37 0.40
N ILE A 627 11.59 -23.30 -0.40
CA ILE A 627 10.49 -22.32 -0.35
C ILE A 627 9.75 -22.19 -1.68
N GLY A 628 10.42 -22.49 -2.80
CA GLY A 628 9.89 -22.32 -4.16
C GLY A 628 9.67 -23.63 -4.93
N VAL A 629 10.18 -24.77 -4.44
CA VAL A 629 10.10 -26.06 -5.15
C VAL A 629 9.47 -27.15 -4.28
N ASN A 630 10.00 -27.36 -3.08
CA ASN A 630 9.51 -28.39 -2.17
C ASN A 630 8.35 -27.85 -1.34
N ALA A 631 7.36 -28.71 -1.14
CA ALA A 631 6.25 -28.41 -0.25
C ALA A 631 6.68 -28.65 1.21
N PHE A 632 6.26 -27.75 2.12
CA PHE A 632 6.59 -27.85 3.55
C PHE A 632 5.33 -28.01 4.43
N TRP A 633 4.46 -27.00 4.49
CA TRP A 633 3.22 -27.04 5.30
C TRP A 633 2.02 -27.72 4.63
N GLY A 634 2.07 -27.94 3.31
CA GLY A 634 0.95 -28.44 2.53
C GLY A 634 1.39 -29.05 1.20
N PRO A 635 0.51 -29.20 0.21
CA PRO A 635 0.84 -29.85 -1.06
C PRO A 635 1.63 -28.94 -2.01
N LEU A 636 1.70 -27.65 -1.72
CA LEU A 636 2.35 -26.64 -2.57
C LEU A 636 3.59 -26.06 -1.87
N PRO A 637 4.58 -25.57 -2.65
CA PRO A 637 5.69 -24.79 -2.10
C PRO A 637 5.20 -23.62 -1.26
N ASP A 638 6.00 -23.21 -0.28
CA ASP A 638 5.64 -22.16 0.66
C ASP A 638 5.28 -20.83 -0.05
N LEU A 639 6.11 -20.40 -1.00
CA LEU A 639 5.84 -19.20 -1.81
C LEU A 639 4.59 -19.34 -2.71
N ALA A 640 4.13 -20.55 -3.01
CA ALA A 640 2.88 -20.73 -3.74
C ALA A 640 1.65 -20.49 -2.85
N GLN A 641 1.74 -20.85 -1.56
CA GLN A 641 0.65 -20.70 -0.59
C GLN A 641 0.64 -19.29 0.02
N ARG A 642 1.79 -18.85 0.55
CA ARG A 642 2.03 -17.51 1.13
C ARG A 642 2.35 -16.50 0.04
N ALA A 643 1.39 -16.34 -0.87
CA ALA A 643 1.54 -15.62 -2.12
C ALA A 643 2.06 -14.19 -1.97
N GLY A 644 1.75 -13.51 -0.86
CA GLY A 644 2.18 -12.14 -0.58
C GLY A 644 3.70 -11.98 -0.48
N TRP A 645 4.42 -13.05 -0.14
CA TRP A 645 5.88 -13.11 -0.05
C TRP A 645 6.56 -13.52 -1.36
N ALA A 646 5.80 -13.94 -2.38
CA ALA A 646 6.30 -14.48 -3.64
C ALA A 646 6.75 -13.39 -4.64
N ILE A 647 7.44 -12.36 -4.14
CA ILE A 647 8.02 -11.29 -4.96
C ILE A 647 9.12 -11.85 -5.86
N ASP A 648 9.15 -11.43 -7.11
CA ASP A 648 10.19 -11.71 -8.10
C ASP A 648 11.12 -10.49 -8.25
N PHE A 649 12.29 -10.70 -8.87
CA PHE A 649 13.18 -9.61 -9.22
C PHE A 649 12.50 -8.60 -10.18
N TYR A 650 12.88 -7.33 -10.06
CA TYR A 650 12.37 -6.31 -10.98
C TYR A 650 12.96 -6.48 -12.39
N PRO A 651 12.21 -6.18 -13.47
CA PRO A 651 12.72 -6.25 -14.83
C PRO A 651 13.99 -5.39 -15.01
N GLY A 652 15.02 -5.94 -15.67
CA GLY A 652 16.24 -5.20 -16.01
C GLY A 652 17.37 -5.24 -14.97
N SER A 653 17.28 -6.06 -13.92
CA SER A 653 18.36 -6.26 -12.92
C SER A 653 19.63 -6.94 -13.47
N GLY A 654 19.73 -7.23 -14.78
CA GLY A 654 20.87 -7.91 -15.39
C GLY A 654 21.04 -9.38 -14.97
N THR A 655 20.15 -9.91 -14.12
CA THR A 655 20.18 -11.28 -13.63
C THR A 655 19.26 -12.15 -14.49
N SER A 656 19.85 -13.11 -15.21
CA SER A 656 19.11 -14.21 -15.82
C SER A 656 18.52 -15.07 -14.71
N THR A 657 17.19 -15.09 -14.57
CA THR A 657 16.50 -15.92 -13.60
C THR A 657 15.72 -17.03 -14.30
N SER A 658 16.45 -17.92 -14.96
CA SER A 658 15.94 -19.30 -15.01
C SER A 658 15.97 -19.84 -13.57
N PRO A 659 14.92 -20.52 -13.08
CA PRO A 659 15.01 -21.28 -11.85
C PRO A 659 16.25 -22.19 -11.93
N PRO A 660 17.03 -22.35 -10.85
CA PRO A 660 18.13 -23.30 -10.88
C PRO A 660 17.60 -24.69 -11.28
N PRO A 661 18.33 -25.44 -12.11
CA PRO A 661 17.92 -26.79 -12.48
C PRO A 661 17.65 -27.63 -11.22
N PRO A 662 16.69 -28.56 -11.25
CA PRO A 662 16.38 -29.39 -10.10
C PRO A 662 17.65 -30.08 -9.58
N PRO A 663 17.82 -30.23 -8.25
CA PRO A 663 18.98 -30.91 -7.70
C PRO A 663 19.07 -32.33 -8.28
N PRO A 664 20.29 -32.86 -8.50
CA PRO A 664 20.46 -34.24 -8.93
C PRO A 664 19.74 -35.18 -7.95
N PRO A 665 19.10 -36.26 -8.44
CA PRO A 665 18.41 -37.20 -7.58
C PRO A 665 19.36 -37.72 -6.49
N PRO A 666 18.85 -37.98 -5.27
CA PRO A 666 19.67 -38.53 -4.20
C PRO A 666 20.37 -39.82 -4.68
N PRO A 667 21.63 -40.06 -4.27
CA PRO A 667 22.31 -41.30 -4.61
C PRO A 667 21.45 -42.49 -4.17
N PRO A 668 21.36 -43.56 -4.99
CA PRO A 668 20.56 -44.72 -4.65
C PRO A 668 21.01 -45.27 -3.28
N PRO A 669 20.06 -45.76 -2.45
CA PRO A 669 20.40 -46.31 -1.15
C PRO A 669 21.42 -47.45 -1.31
N PRO A 670 22.38 -47.58 -0.38
CA PRO A 670 23.34 -48.68 -0.42
C PRO A 670 22.58 -50.01 -0.44
N PRO A 671 23.06 -51.01 -1.21
CA PRO A 671 22.40 -52.30 -1.31
C PRO A 671 22.26 -52.93 0.08
N PRO A 672 21.12 -53.59 0.36
CA PRO A 672 20.92 -54.25 1.65
C PRO A 672 22.03 -55.27 1.91
N PRO A 673 22.50 -55.41 3.15
CA PRO A 673 23.50 -56.42 3.49
C PRO A 673 22.97 -57.83 3.15
N PRO A 674 23.84 -58.74 2.68
CA PRO A 674 23.42 -60.09 2.33
C PRO A 674 22.82 -60.80 3.56
N PRO A 675 21.75 -61.60 3.35
CA PRO A 675 21.09 -62.32 4.45
C PRO A 675 22.04 -63.38 5.06
N PRO A 676 21.87 -63.69 6.36
CA PRO A 676 22.65 -64.72 7.04
C PRO A 676 22.39 -66.13 6.48
#